data_AF-A0A973DMS2-F1
#
_entry.id   AF-A0A973DMS2-F1
#
_cell.length_a   1.000
_cell.length_b   1.000
_cell.length_c   1.000
_cell.angle_alpha   90.00
_cell.angle_beta   90.00
_cell.angle_gamma   90.00
#
_symmetry.space_group_name_H-M   'P 1'
#
loop_
_entity.id
_entity.type
_entity.pdbx_description
1 polymer ?
#
loop_
_entity_poly.entity_id
_entity_poly.type
_entity_poly.pdbx_seq_one_letter_code
_entity_poly.pdbx_strand_id
1 'polypeptide(L)'
;MHTDNDTKAPIALVIGLCSHGLAMARALSQCSIEVHAFEANPNLPGVLTNAAKVHYVSSIKTKSLIKDLLSFRHTIPRERSIIIFPTNDNNVELIGHHMELLAQYFVVSWQDDANVVLDLLLKSNIEKRCQRQKLNYPQSLVVDNLTDISRVSSKFEFPVIIKPVQPQSSFKALKCDSPEQLKQVITQYQGDLPILVQHWISGTDIDLFFGALYLDKGVVLSSFVGNKLESYPKAMGQTTIAVTVNNLDVIALTEQFFMGLKMSGPVSVEFKRDTLGRYWVIEPTVGRTDFWVGLCVDDGCNLLNTEYRHCSGQAVEPSAAIKSTIWYDSERDITAFARHFSKSLPFNKQHYHPSFSYLKMSDLKPFKKALKQGLGRIFQRIKSKKDQSLQIIEPYQIKIFSNILGLPNDAVALLKQAEQQNVFTGFDWYQIFCSHVANLTGQVRFYCLLDNDNNTIAILPLWLQPQKLFGITYFKLSSLTNYYAPIFNLAVNRHQITQQLALTIFLKMIKKSRDSWDFMDIGPIDSELRDELFKVAKSLALPAFPYWLTTNYYHKINSSFEHYMQNRPSKVRNTINRKLKKLEKTTSWKVDIVTDQANINNVIKFYHGIYSDSWKIDEPFPKFINSLITLSATKGWLRLGVLYIEDTPVAVQFWLVANRTAFIYKLAYINSYRQYSVGTILTAKMLEHVIEIDKVEKIDYLTGSDNYKTDWMEQSRNLYGIQIINFRSVSGMILLGRNLFSSLKKYSKNRVNKKAIS
;
A
#
# COMPACT_ATOMS: atom_id res chain seq x y z
N MET A 1 55.34 -13.34 13.71
CA MET A 1 55.79 -12.68 14.95
C MET A 1 54.62 -11.86 15.48
N HIS A 2 53.78 -12.42 16.34
CA HIS A 2 52.82 -11.65 17.15
C HIS A 2 53.63 -11.07 18.30
N THR A 3 53.85 -9.77 18.30
CA THR A 3 54.55 -9.05 19.38
C THR A 3 53.66 -9.04 20.63
N ASP A 4 54.26 -9.15 21.83
CA ASP A 4 53.59 -9.13 23.14
C ASP A 4 52.55 -8.00 23.37
N ASN A 5 52.57 -6.95 22.55
CA ASN A 5 51.60 -5.85 22.58
C ASN A 5 50.15 -6.25 22.26
N ASP A 6 49.89 -7.30 21.47
CA ASP A 6 48.51 -7.71 21.14
C ASP A 6 47.72 -8.18 22.37
N THR A 7 48.41 -8.68 23.41
CA THR A 7 47.76 -9.21 24.63
C THR A 7 47.24 -8.13 25.58
N LYS A 8 47.65 -6.86 25.40
CA LYS A 8 47.26 -5.71 26.24
C LYS A 8 46.31 -4.73 25.55
N ALA A 9 45.96 -4.95 24.29
CA ALA A 9 45.06 -4.06 23.55
C ALA A 9 43.68 -3.94 24.24
N PRO A 10 43.08 -2.73 24.29
CA PRO A 10 41.75 -2.55 24.86
C PRO A 10 40.68 -3.37 24.15
N ILE A 11 39.72 -3.90 24.90
CA ILE A 11 38.58 -4.64 24.36
C ILE A 11 37.44 -3.65 24.08
N ALA A 12 36.75 -3.80 22.95
CA ALA A 12 35.50 -3.09 22.70
C ALA A 12 34.31 -3.91 23.18
N LEU A 13 33.46 -3.35 24.05
CA LEU A 13 32.26 -3.98 24.58
C LEU A 13 30.99 -3.29 24.05
N VAL A 14 30.30 -3.93 23.11
CA VAL A 14 29.04 -3.43 22.51
C VAL A 14 27.84 -3.89 23.35
N ILE A 15 26.96 -2.95 23.73
CA ILE A 15 25.78 -3.26 24.55
C ILE A 15 24.53 -3.40 23.67
N GLY A 16 24.16 -4.63 23.35
CA GLY A 16 23.03 -4.98 22.48
C GLY A 16 23.45 -5.34 21.05
N LEU A 17 22.76 -6.30 20.43
CA LEU A 17 23.04 -6.83 19.08
C LEU A 17 21.80 -6.77 18.17
N CYS A 18 21.02 -5.69 18.29
CA CYS A 18 20.11 -5.28 17.21
C CYS A 18 20.93 -4.85 15.96
N SER A 19 20.27 -4.47 14.86
CA SER A 19 20.99 -4.03 13.65
C SER A 19 22.01 -2.90 13.88
N HIS A 20 21.74 -1.98 14.81
CA HIS A 20 22.69 -0.95 15.23
C HIS A 20 23.95 -1.56 15.87
N GLY A 21 23.80 -2.37 16.93
CA GLY A 21 24.92 -3.01 17.61
C GLY A 21 25.70 -3.99 16.71
N LEU A 22 25.01 -4.69 15.80
CA LEU A 22 25.66 -5.52 14.79
C LEU A 22 26.53 -4.69 13.83
N ALA A 23 26.06 -3.53 13.40
CA ALA A 23 26.86 -2.61 12.59
C ALA A 23 28.10 -2.14 13.36
N MET A 24 27.94 -1.84 14.67
CA MET A 24 29.05 -1.42 15.52
C MET A 24 30.11 -2.52 15.68
N ALA A 25 29.68 -3.73 16.01
CA ALA A 25 30.57 -4.88 16.18
C ALA A 25 31.37 -5.18 14.91
N ARG A 26 30.71 -5.16 13.74
CA ARG A 26 31.36 -5.36 12.44
C ARG A 26 32.37 -4.28 12.13
N ALA A 27 32.04 -3.01 12.37
CA ALA A 27 32.92 -1.88 12.09
C ALA A 27 34.20 -1.92 12.93
N LEU A 28 34.10 -2.30 14.22
CA LEU A 28 35.24 -2.46 15.11
C LEU A 28 36.07 -3.70 14.74
N SER A 29 35.42 -4.84 14.48
CA SER A 29 36.12 -6.07 14.07
C SER A 29 36.86 -5.93 12.75
N GLN A 30 36.35 -5.13 11.80
CA GLN A 30 37.04 -4.80 10.55
C GLN A 30 38.35 -4.02 10.77
N CYS A 31 38.49 -3.33 11.90
CA CYS A 31 39.71 -2.65 12.32
C CYS A 31 40.62 -3.55 13.19
N SER A 32 40.40 -4.87 13.16
CA SER A 32 41.15 -5.86 13.95
C SER A 32 41.04 -5.67 15.47
N ILE A 33 39.99 -5.02 15.94
CA ILE A 33 39.72 -4.82 17.37
C ILE A 33 39.04 -6.07 17.94
N GLU A 34 39.46 -6.51 19.12
CA GLU A 34 38.76 -7.56 19.87
C GLU A 34 37.41 -7.03 20.37
N VAL A 35 36.31 -7.60 19.87
CA VAL A 35 34.96 -7.17 20.19
C VAL A 35 34.24 -8.20 21.05
N HIS A 36 33.71 -7.74 22.17
CA HIS A 36 32.76 -8.45 23.01
C HIS A 36 31.39 -7.77 22.88
N ALA A 37 30.31 -8.52 23.05
CA ALA A 37 28.97 -7.96 22.98
C ALA A 37 28.04 -8.56 24.03
N PHE A 38 27.26 -7.72 24.69
CA PHE A 38 26.20 -8.13 25.60
C PHE A 38 24.88 -8.21 24.85
N GLU A 39 24.13 -9.30 25.05
CA GLU A 39 22.76 -9.40 24.54
C GLU A 39 21.88 -10.22 25.50
N ALA A 40 20.67 -9.73 25.74
CA ALA A 40 19.70 -10.44 26.58
C ALA A 40 18.76 -11.33 25.75
N ASN A 41 18.56 -11.02 24.47
CA ASN A 41 17.66 -11.74 23.57
C ASN A 41 18.44 -12.71 22.65
N PRO A 42 18.48 -14.02 22.95
CA PRO A 42 19.17 -15.02 22.12
C PRO A 42 18.52 -15.20 20.73
N ASN A 43 17.33 -14.64 20.53
CA ASN A 43 16.64 -14.72 19.26
C ASN A 43 17.02 -13.58 18.30
N LEU A 44 17.84 -12.59 18.65
CA LEU A 44 18.20 -11.56 17.65
C LEU A 44 19.11 -12.12 16.55
N PRO A 45 19.01 -11.65 15.29
CA PRO A 45 19.92 -12.06 14.23
C PRO A 45 21.39 -11.78 14.55
N GLY A 46 21.67 -10.63 15.19
CA GLY A 46 23.03 -10.17 15.49
C GLY A 46 23.83 -11.10 16.41
N VAL A 47 23.19 -11.91 17.26
CA VAL A 47 23.91 -12.84 18.17
C VAL A 47 24.67 -13.95 17.46
N LEU A 48 24.42 -14.16 16.16
CA LEU A 48 25.13 -15.14 15.36
C LEU A 48 26.32 -14.55 14.60
N THR A 49 26.63 -13.27 14.82
CA THR A 49 27.76 -12.61 14.16
C THR A 49 29.07 -13.32 14.48
N ASN A 50 29.98 -13.35 13.51
CA ASN A 50 31.39 -13.69 13.77
C ASN A 50 32.23 -12.48 14.17
N ALA A 51 31.66 -11.27 14.22
CA ALA A 51 32.37 -10.03 14.52
C ALA A 51 32.51 -9.74 16.02
N ALA A 52 31.93 -10.54 16.91
CA ALA A 52 32.04 -10.34 18.35
C ALA A 52 31.89 -11.65 19.15
N LYS A 53 32.53 -11.71 20.32
CA LYS A 53 32.26 -12.72 21.36
C LYS A 53 31.01 -12.31 22.15
N VAL A 54 29.93 -13.07 21.99
CA VAL A 54 28.61 -12.75 22.58
C VAL A 54 28.50 -13.32 24.00
N HIS A 55 28.09 -12.46 24.94
CA HIS A 55 27.80 -12.80 26.34
C HIS A 55 26.32 -12.58 26.60
N TYR A 56 25.64 -13.62 27.07
CA TYR A 56 24.22 -13.54 27.40
C TYR A 56 24.03 -12.98 28.80
N VAL A 57 23.33 -11.84 28.88
CA VAL A 57 23.09 -11.11 30.11
C VAL A 57 21.60 -11.08 30.45
N SER A 58 21.28 -10.79 31.71
CA SER A 58 19.89 -10.79 32.19
C SER A 58 19.02 -9.76 31.47
N SER A 59 19.59 -8.58 31.20
CA SER A 59 18.92 -7.47 30.55
C SER A 59 19.97 -6.44 30.13
N ILE A 60 19.75 -5.84 28.97
CA ILE A 60 20.52 -4.67 28.51
C ILE A 60 19.79 -3.35 28.79
N LYS A 61 18.62 -3.39 29.48
CA LYS A 61 17.75 -2.22 29.66
C LYS A 61 17.48 -1.84 31.11
N THR A 62 17.87 -2.68 32.05
CA THR A 62 17.57 -2.48 33.48
C THR A 62 18.86 -2.31 34.26
N LYS A 63 18.74 -1.93 35.54
CA LYS A 63 19.88 -1.77 36.45
C LYS A 63 20.75 -3.04 36.60
N SER A 64 20.22 -4.22 36.27
CA SER A 64 21.01 -5.47 36.29
C SER A 64 22.17 -5.46 35.29
N LEU A 65 22.11 -4.63 34.24
CA LEU A 65 23.24 -4.42 33.33
C LEU A 65 24.52 -4.00 34.07
N ILE A 66 24.41 -3.17 35.11
CA ILE A 66 25.57 -2.71 35.88
C ILE A 66 26.24 -3.89 36.61
N LYS A 67 25.44 -4.79 37.18
CA LYS A 67 25.94 -6.01 37.82
C LYS A 67 26.61 -6.95 36.80
N ASP A 68 26.01 -7.10 35.63
CA ASP A 68 26.53 -7.94 34.56
C ASP A 68 27.85 -7.37 33.99
N LEU A 69 27.96 -6.03 33.87
CA LEU A 69 29.21 -5.34 33.52
C LEU A 69 30.31 -5.64 34.55
N LEU A 70 30.06 -5.38 35.82
CA LEU A 70 31.04 -5.64 36.89
C LEU A 70 31.45 -7.13 36.94
N SER A 71 30.50 -8.05 36.75
CA SER A 71 30.80 -9.49 36.69
C SER A 71 31.72 -9.83 35.51
N PHE A 72 31.45 -9.26 34.33
CA PHE A 72 32.31 -9.44 33.16
C PHE A 72 33.69 -8.82 33.35
N ARG A 73 33.80 -7.68 34.04
CA ARG A 73 35.10 -7.07 34.36
C ARG A 73 36.04 -8.03 35.08
N HIS A 74 35.52 -8.87 35.98
CA HIS A 74 36.31 -9.86 36.70
C HIS A 74 36.84 -11.01 35.81
N THR A 75 36.27 -11.19 34.62
CA THR A 75 36.72 -12.21 33.66
C THR A 75 37.87 -11.74 32.76
N ILE A 76 38.17 -10.44 32.78
CA ILE A 76 39.21 -9.82 31.95
C ILE A 76 40.39 -9.41 32.83
N PRO A 77 41.66 -9.64 32.41
CA PRO A 77 42.84 -9.19 33.15
C PRO A 77 42.77 -7.71 33.55
N ARG A 78 43.35 -7.35 34.70
CA ARG A 78 43.21 -5.98 35.23
C ARG A 78 43.89 -4.94 34.35
N GLU A 79 44.95 -5.34 33.66
CA GLU A 79 45.81 -4.52 32.81
C GLU A 79 45.14 -4.16 31.47
N ARG A 80 44.06 -4.86 31.10
CA ARG A 80 43.32 -4.61 29.86
C ARG A 80 42.14 -3.68 30.11
N SER A 81 42.14 -2.54 29.42
CA SER A 81 41.00 -1.62 29.40
C SER A 81 39.82 -2.21 28.61
N ILE A 82 38.60 -1.86 29.01
CA ILE A 82 37.36 -2.23 28.31
C ILE A 82 36.63 -0.94 27.96
N ILE A 83 36.44 -0.69 26.67
CA ILE A 83 35.74 0.49 26.16
C ILE A 83 34.28 0.12 25.89
N ILE A 84 33.33 0.84 26.49
CA ILE A 84 31.90 0.53 26.36
C ILE A 84 31.29 1.32 25.18
N PHE A 85 30.52 0.61 24.35
CA PHE A 85 29.79 1.12 23.20
C PHE A 85 28.28 0.93 23.38
N PRO A 86 27.54 1.94 23.87
CA PRO A 86 26.09 1.87 24.04
C PRO A 86 25.34 1.94 22.70
N THR A 87 24.21 1.22 22.57
CA THR A 87 23.44 1.17 21.31
C THR A 87 22.12 1.94 21.32
N ASN A 88 21.67 2.41 22.48
CA ASN A 88 20.41 3.16 22.63
C ASN A 88 20.46 4.10 23.85
N ASP A 89 19.54 5.06 23.91
CA ASP A 89 19.52 6.11 24.94
C ASP A 89 19.36 5.55 26.36
N ASN A 90 18.64 4.44 26.53
CA ASN A 90 18.51 3.79 27.83
C ASN A 90 19.85 3.21 28.32
N ASN A 91 20.74 2.77 27.40
CA ASN A 91 22.10 2.40 27.79
C ASN A 91 22.90 3.62 28.26
N VAL A 92 22.81 4.72 27.50
CA VAL A 92 23.50 5.98 27.84
C VAL A 92 23.02 6.48 29.20
N GLU A 93 21.71 6.50 29.45
CA GLU A 93 21.11 6.92 30.71
C GLU A 93 21.57 6.05 31.89
N LEU A 94 21.49 4.72 31.77
CA LEU A 94 21.91 3.81 32.83
C LEU A 94 23.41 3.93 33.14
N ILE A 95 24.25 3.99 32.10
CA ILE A 95 25.70 4.15 32.25
C ILE A 95 26.01 5.51 32.87
N GLY A 96 25.37 6.58 32.41
CA GLY A 96 25.58 7.93 32.90
C GLY A 96 25.23 8.07 34.38
N HIS A 97 24.10 7.51 34.82
CA HIS A 97 23.71 7.50 36.22
C HIS A 97 24.63 6.69 37.14
N HIS A 98 25.47 5.80 36.59
CA HIS A 98 26.44 5.00 37.35
C HIS A 98 27.88 5.30 36.92
N MET A 99 28.14 6.46 36.32
CA MET A 99 29.43 6.77 35.71
C MET A 99 30.58 6.74 36.72
N GLU A 100 30.36 7.30 37.91
CA GLU A 100 31.37 7.34 38.99
C GLU A 100 31.87 5.94 39.38
N LEU A 101 30.98 4.94 39.36
CA LEU A 101 31.33 3.54 39.61
C LEU A 101 31.98 2.90 38.39
N LEU A 102 31.41 3.10 37.20
CA LEU A 102 31.87 2.42 35.98
C LEU A 102 33.22 2.92 35.49
N ALA A 103 33.53 4.21 35.63
CA ALA A 103 34.79 4.81 35.20
C ALA A 103 36.02 4.23 35.92
N GLN A 104 35.83 3.57 37.07
CA GLN A 104 36.90 2.86 37.79
C GLN A 104 37.34 1.56 37.09
N TYR A 105 36.48 1.01 36.21
CA TYR A 105 36.66 -0.32 35.63
C TYR A 105 36.59 -0.33 34.10
N PHE A 106 35.96 0.67 33.51
CA PHE A 106 35.66 0.80 32.10
C PHE A 106 36.02 2.18 31.59
N VAL A 107 36.29 2.28 30.29
CA VAL A 107 36.46 3.54 29.59
C VAL A 107 35.16 3.86 28.85
N VAL A 108 34.61 5.04 29.07
CA VAL A 108 33.47 5.57 28.31
C VAL A 108 33.91 6.91 27.71
N SER A 109 33.70 7.09 26.41
CA SER A 109 34.23 8.26 25.68
C SER A 109 33.80 9.61 26.23
N TRP A 110 32.67 9.66 26.92
CA TRP A 110 32.06 10.85 27.51
C TRP A 110 32.03 10.82 29.05
N GLN A 111 32.86 9.99 29.69
CA GLN A 111 32.83 9.78 31.15
C GLN A 111 32.99 11.07 31.97
N ASP A 112 33.83 12.01 31.51
CA ASP A 112 34.09 13.27 32.20
C ASP A 112 32.91 14.26 32.06
N ASP A 113 31.99 14.01 31.11
CA ASP A 113 30.89 14.89 30.74
C ASP A 113 29.51 14.21 30.88
N ALA A 114 29.42 13.16 31.70
CA ALA A 114 28.20 12.37 31.86
C ALA A 114 26.97 13.21 32.20
N ASN A 115 27.13 14.25 33.04
CA ASN A 115 26.04 15.16 33.39
C ASN A 115 25.53 15.96 32.17
N VAL A 116 26.42 16.38 31.26
CA VAL A 116 26.05 17.09 30.03
C VAL A 116 25.31 16.15 29.07
N VAL A 117 25.78 14.91 28.94
CA VAL A 117 25.11 13.88 28.13
C VAL A 117 23.72 13.59 28.67
N LEU A 118 23.58 13.35 29.97
CA LEU A 118 22.28 13.11 30.62
C LEU A 118 21.33 14.30 30.48
N ASP A 119 21.83 15.53 30.62
CA ASP A 119 21.02 16.74 30.45
C ASP A 119 20.46 16.86 29.02
N LEU A 120 21.25 16.49 28.00
CA LEU A 120 20.86 16.50 26.59
C LEU A 120 19.98 15.31 26.17
N LEU A 121 19.83 14.26 26.99
CA LEU A 121 18.81 13.23 26.74
C LEU A 121 17.39 13.74 27.02
N LEU A 122 17.26 14.80 27.82
CA LEU A 122 15.96 15.37 28.19
C LEU A 122 15.45 16.33 27.10
N LYS A 123 14.31 15.99 26.49
CA LYS A 123 13.67 16.79 25.42
C LYS A 123 13.47 18.26 25.79
N SER A 124 13.12 18.55 27.05
CA SER A 124 12.90 19.91 27.55
C SER A 124 14.16 20.78 27.50
N ASN A 125 15.35 20.18 27.55
CA ASN A 125 16.62 20.89 27.47
C ASN A 125 17.07 21.17 26.03
N ILE A 126 16.56 20.40 25.06
CA ILE A 126 16.87 20.61 23.64
C ILE A 126 16.36 21.97 23.15
N GLU A 127 15.15 22.37 23.56
CA GLU A 127 14.61 23.68 23.22
C GLU A 127 15.48 24.81 23.77
N LYS A 128 15.86 24.74 25.05
CA LYS A 128 16.76 25.72 25.69
C LYS A 128 18.11 25.77 24.99
N ARG A 129 18.64 24.61 24.58
CA ARG A 129 19.91 24.52 23.85
C ARG A 129 19.80 25.22 22.49
N CYS A 130 18.74 24.96 21.73
CA CYS A 130 18.50 25.62 20.44
C CYS A 130 18.38 27.14 20.60
N GLN A 131 17.67 27.62 21.62
CA GLN A 131 17.54 29.05 21.90
C GLN A 131 18.91 29.71 22.19
N ARG A 132 19.73 29.10 23.06
CA ARG A 132 21.08 29.60 23.38
C ARG A 132 21.98 29.67 22.16
N GLN A 133 21.90 28.66 21.29
CA GLN A 133 22.69 28.59 20.07
C GLN A 133 22.05 29.30 18.87
N LYS A 134 20.88 29.95 19.04
CA LYS A 134 20.13 30.61 17.96
C LYS A 134 19.79 29.68 16.78
N LEU A 135 19.49 28.42 17.08
CA LEU A 135 19.04 27.42 16.11
C LEU A 135 17.50 27.39 16.05
N ASN A 136 16.95 27.15 14.85
CA ASN A 136 15.50 27.02 14.71
C ASN A 136 15.03 25.72 15.37
N TYR A 137 14.12 25.85 16.33
CA TYR A 137 13.43 24.72 16.96
C TYR A 137 11.93 24.96 16.88
N PRO A 138 11.13 23.96 16.47
CA PRO A 138 9.69 24.16 16.31
C PRO A 138 9.04 24.45 17.67
N GLN A 139 8.28 25.54 17.72
CA GLN A 139 7.57 25.97 18.91
C GLN A 139 6.69 24.83 19.44
N SER A 140 6.67 24.65 20.75
CA SER A 140 5.98 23.53 21.40
C SER A 140 5.09 24.00 22.56
N LEU A 141 4.08 23.20 22.89
CA LEU A 141 3.17 23.40 24.01
C LEU A 141 2.71 22.05 24.53
N VAL A 142 2.85 21.83 25.84
CA VAL A 142 2.29 20.65 26.49
C VAL A 142 0.80 20.88 26.77
N VAL A 143 -0.01 19.87 26.47
CA VAL A 143 -1.45 19.83 26.69
C VAL A 143 -1.73 18.75 27.70
N ASP A 144 -2.32 19.14 28.83
CA ASP A 144 -2.61 18.25 29.95
C ASP A 144 -4.08 17.81 29.95
N ASN A 145 -4.97 18.59 29.33
CA ASN A 145 -6.39 18.28 29.24
C ASN A 145 -7.08 19.03 28.07
N LEU A 146 -8.38 18.80 27.88
CA LEU A 146 -9.15 19.36 26.76
C LEU A 146 -9.35 20.89 26.81
N THR A 147 -9.20 21.56 27.97
CA THR A 147 -9.40 23.00 28.07
C THR A 147 -8.23 23.79 27.46
N ASP A 148 -7.05 23.16 27.37
CA ASP A 148 -5.84 23.72 26.75
C ASP A 148 -5.92 23.87 25.21
N ILE A 149 -6.94 23.30 24.54
CA ILE A 149 -7.09 23.39 23.08
C ILE A 149 -7.27 24.85 22.63
N SER A 150 -7.94 25.67 23.45
CA SER A 150 -8.09 27.11 23.23
C SER A 150 -6.73 27.83 23.25
N ARG A 151 -5.84 27.42 24.16
CA ARG A 151 -4.46 27.90 24.27
C ARG A 151 -3.58 27.44 23.10
N VAL A 152 -3.81 26.23 22.57
CA VAL A 152 -3.13 25.77 21.34
C VAL A 152 -3.57 26.63 20.14
N SER A 153 -4.87 26.84 19.99
CA SER A 153 -5.44 27.53 18.82
C SER A 153 -5.06 29.02 18.74
N SER A 154 -4.74 29.64 19.88
CA SER A 154 -4.24 31.02 19.93
C SER A 154 -2.72 31.12 19.69
N LYS A 155 -1.97 30.03 19.89
CA LYS A 155 -0.50 30.02 19.83
C LYS A 155 0.05 29.45 18.51
N PHE A 156 -0.71 28.60 17.82
CA PHE A 156 -0.23 27.89 16.63
C PHE A 156 -1.13 28.11 15.41
N GLU A 157 -0.49 28.30 14.26
CA GLU A 157 -1.12 28.06 12.96
C GLU A 157 -1.12 26.57 12.63
N PHE A 158 -2.20 26.10 12.02
CA PHE A 158 -2.35 24.71 11.59
C PHE A 158 -1.75 24.50 10.19
N PRO A 159 -1.18 23.32 9.88
CA PRO A 159 -1.22 22.11 10.69
C PRO A 159 -0.25 22.09 11.88
N VAL A 160 -0.55 21.26 12.88
CA VAL A 160 0.33 20.94 14.01
C VAL A 160 0.69 19.46 14.02
N ILE A 161 1.83 19.11 14.61
CA ILE A 161 2.16 17.73 14.96
C ILE A 161 1.94 17.52 16.44
N ILE A 162 1.32 16.41 16.80
CA ILE A 162 1.17 15.99 18.19
C ILE A 162 2.00 14.75 18.46
N LYS A 163 2.64 14.72 19.62
CA LYS A 163 3.51 13.65 20.10
C LYS A 163 3.22 13.42 21.57
N PRO A 164 3.20 12.18 22.07
CA PRO A 164 3.09 11.95 23.50
C PRO A 164 4.37 12.42 24.20
N VAL A 165 4.22 12.92 25.43
CA VAL A 165 5.38 13.27 26.28
C VAL A 165 6.08 11.98 26.73
N GLN A 166 5.30 10.94 27.03
CA GLN A 166 5.83 9.66 27.51
C GLN A 166 6.33 8.77 26.36
N PRO A 167 7.48 8.07 26.53
CA PRO A 167 8.02 7.17 25.50
C PRO A 167 7.18 5.92 25.22
N GLN A 168 6.38 5.46 26.21
CA GLN A 168 5.46 4.34 26.08
C GLN A 168 4.04 4.87 25.92
N SER A 169 3.58 4.95 24.67
CA SER A 169 2.29 5.54 24.29
C SER A 169 1.59 4.74 23.19
N SER A 170 0.28 4.93 23.04
CA SER A 170 -0.52 4.23 22.04
C SER A 170 -0.32 4.73 20.60
N PHE A 171 0.28 5.91 20.42
CA PHE A 171 0.67 6.47 19.13
C PHE A 171 2.05 7.16 19.20
N LYS A 172 2.76 7.31 18.07
CA LYS A 172 4.11 7.93 18.05
C LYS A 172 4.08 9.43 17.70
N ALA A 173 3.37 9.77 16.62
CA ALA A 173 3.15 11.15 16.20
C ALA A 173 1.95 11.18 15.26
N LEU A 174 1.15 12.26 15.30
CA LEU A 174 0.02 12.47 14.40
C LEU A 174 0.02 13.92 13.91
N LYS A 175 -0.42 14.14 12.68
CA LYS A 175 -0.62 15.47 12.10
C LYS A 175 -2.09 15.86 12.25
N CYS A 176 -2.35 17.04 12.77
CA CYS A 176 -3.67 17.63 12.87
C CYS A 176 -3.72 18.88 11.99
N ASP A 177 -4.66 18.92 11.04
CA ASP A 177 -4.84 19.98 10.07
C ASP A 177 -5.83 21.06 10.57
N SER A 178 -6.57 20.83 11.66
CA SER A 178 -7.47 21.81 12.26
C SER A 178 -7.63 21.66 13.79
N PRO A 179 -8.14 22.69 14.50
CA PRO A 179 -8.49 22.61 15.92
C PRO A 179 -9.50 21.51 16.25
N GLU A 180 -10.47 21.26 15.36
CA GLU A 180 -11.49 20.22 15.52
C GLU A 180 -10.86 18.84 15.46
N GLN A 181 -9.95 18.62 14.51
CA GLN A 181 -9.20 17.38 14.41
C GLN A 181 -8.30 17.19 15.64
N LEU A 182 -7.64 18.25 16.11
CA LEU A 182 -6.85 18.19 17.34
C LEU A 182 -7.71 17.77 18.55
N LYS A 183 -8.92 18.33 18.68
CA LYS A 183 -9.88 17.96 19.74
C LYS A 183 -10.26 16.48 19.66
N GLN A 184 -10.62 16.00 18.48
CA GLN A 184 -10.96 14.58 18.26
C GLN A 184 -9.81 13.66 18.67
N VAL A 185 -8.58 14.03 18.30
CA VAL A 185 -7.41 13.21 18.58
C VAL A 185 -7.06 13.22 20.07
N ILE A 186 -7.11 14.37 20.75
CA ILE A 186 -6.90 14.43 22.21
C ILE A 186 -8.00 13.63 22.94
N THR A 187 -9.27 13.70 22.50
CA THR A 187 -10.35 12.88 23.07
C THR A 187 -10.09 11.39 22.85
N GLN A 188 -9.61 10.99 21.67
CA GLN A 188 -9.28 9.59 21.37
C GLN A 188 -8.13 9.06 22.21
N TYR A 189 -7.13 9.90 22.53
CA TYR A 189 -5.91 9.51 23.23
C TYR A 189 -5.80 10.14 24.64
N GLN A 190 -6.92 10.28 25.36
CA GLN A 190 -6.91 10.82 26.72
C GLN A 190 -5.98 10.06 27.67
N GLY A 191 -5.83 8.74 27.47
CA GLY A 191 -4.93 7.91 28.27
C GLY A 191 -3.43 8.16 28.02
N ASP A 192 -3.07 8.92 26.99
CA ASP A 192 -1.68 9.28 26.65
C ASP A 192 -1.33 10.74 27.05
N LEU A 193 -2.22 11.44 27.76
CA LEU A 193 -1.92 12.76 28.32
C LEU A 193 -0.83 12.65 29.40
N PRO A 194 0.12 13.62 29.47
CA PRO A 194 0.17 14.84 28.67
C PRO A 194 0.73 14.64 27.24
N ILE A 195 0.22 15.45 26.30
CA ILE A 195 0.59 15.42 24.88
C ILE A 195 1.32 16.71 24.50
N LEU A 196 2.43 16.60 23.79
CA LEU A 196 3.18 17.70 23.20
C LEU A 196 2.57 18.08 21.85
N VAL A 197 2.08 19.31 21.72
CA VAL A 197 1.69 19.92 20.44
C VAL A 197 2.84 20.80 19.95
N GLN A 198 3.21 20.66 18.69
CA GLN A 198 4.36 21.33 18.10
C GLN A 198 4.03 21.82 16.68
N HIS A 199 4.64 22.92 16.26
CA HIS A 199 4.45 23.46 14.92
C HIS A 199 4.85 22.44 13.84
N TRP A 200 4.04 22.29 12.79
CA TRP A 200 4.37 21.40 11.67
C TRP A 200 5.43 22.03 10.77
N ILE A 201 6.62 21.43 10.73
CA ILE A 201 7.64 21.80 9.76
C ILE A 201 7.27 21.19 8.41
N SER A 202 7.12 22.03 7.38
CA SER A 202 6.83 21.60 5.99
C SER A 202 7.91 20.66 5.42
N GLY A 203 7.61 19.99 4.31
CA GLY A 203 8.51 19.00 3.69
C GLY A 203 8.22 17.54 4.06
N THR A 204 8.95 16.62 3.45
CA THR A 204 8.79 15.15 3.52
C THR A 204 10.03 14.45 4.05
N ASP A 205 10.11 13.11 3.97
CA ASP A 205 11.28 12.35 4.41
C ASP A 205 12.58 12.80 3.71
N ILE A 206 12.51 13.21 2.44
CA ILE A 206 13.69 13.63 1.67
C ILE A 206 14.29 14.95 2.14
N ASP A 207 13.55 15.70 2.96
CA ASP A 207 13.96 16.99 3.50
C ASP A 207 14.61 16.85 4.88
N LEU A 208 14.77 15.60 5.38
CA LEU A 208 15.47 15.30 6.62
C LEU A 208 16.95 15.00 6.37
N PHE A 209 17.80 15.73 7.06
CA PHE A 209 19.25 15.60 7.04
C PHE A 209 19.74 15.29 8.44
N PHE A 210 20.90 14.66 8.55
CA PHE A 210 21.53 14.42 9.83
C PHE A 210 23.02 14.64 9.71
N GLY A 211 23.59 15.36 10.69
CA GLY A 211 25.03 15.54 10.82
C GLY A 211 25.50 14.84 12.10
N ALA A 212 26.49 13.95 11.98
CA ALA A 212 27.14 13.30 13.10
C ALA A 212 28.58 13.79 13.25
N LEU A 213 29.03 13.90 14.49
CA LEU A 213 30.38 14.28 14.88
C LEU A 213 30.93 13.26 15.89
N TYR A 214 32.25 13.16 15.94
CA TYR A 214 32.95 12.70 17.12
C TYR A 214 33.70 13.87 17.75
N LEU A 215 33.44 14.14 19.03
CA LEU A 215 34.05 15.24 19.76
C LEU A 215 35.14 14.74 20.72
N ASP A 216 36.21 15.52 20.86
CA ASP A 216 37.13 15.47 21.99
C ASP A 216 37.18 16.84 22.66
N LYS A 217 36.60 16.95 23.86
CA LYS A 217 36.51 18.18 24.64
C LYS A 217 35.94 19.37 23.85
N GLY A 218 34.96 19.08 22.99
CA GLY A 218 34.31 20.04 22.08
C GLY A 218 35.01 20.27 20.74
N VAL A 219 36.18 19.65 20.50
CA VAL A 219 36.89 19.69 19.21
C VAL A 219 36.38 18.56 18.31
N VAL A 220 36.04 18.88 17.06
CA VAL A 220 35.57 17.90 16.08
C VAL A 220 36.74 17.08 15.55
N LEU A 221 36.74 15.77 15.81
CA LEU A 221 37.73 14.83 15.27
C LEU A 221 37.27 14.16 13.99
N SER A 222 35.96 13.99 13.81
CA SER A 222 35.37 13.40 12.61
C SER A 222 33.96 13.93 12.42
N SER A 223 33.52 14.07 11.16
CA SER A 223 32.20 14.56 10.78
C SER A 223 31.61 13.74 9.63
N PHE A 224 30.29 13.61 9.63
CA PHE A 224 29.54 12.87 8.62
C PHE A 224 28.19 13.54 8.37
N VAL A 225 27.74 13.57 7.11
CA VAL A 225 26.39 14.02 6.76
C VAL A 225 25.65 12.99 5.91
N GLY A 226 24.40 12.75 6.28
CA GLY A 226 23.47 11.98 5.48
C GLY A 226 22.14 12.67 5.26
N ASN A 227 21.40 12.15 4.29
CA ASN A 227 20.04 12.54 3.97
C ASN A 227 19.14 11.31 4.02
N LYS A 228 17.98 11.45 4.67
CA LYS A 228 16.96 10.42 4.73
C LYS A 228 16.20 10.42 3.40
N LEU A 229 15.93 9.26 2.83
CA LEU A 229 15.09 9.14 1.65
C LEU A 229 13.69 8.61 2.00
N GLU A 230 13.62 7.68 2.95
CA GLU A 230 12.37 7.12 3.42
C GLU A 230 12.44 6.77 4.91
N SER A 231 11.29 6.85 5.57
CA SER A 231 11.08 6.36 6.92
C SER A 231 9.86 5.43 7.00
N TYR A 232 9.78 4.62 8.06
CA TYR A 232 8.59 3.83 8.37
C TYR A 232 8.13 4.03 9.82
N PRO A 233 6.88 4.52 10.05
CA PRO A 233 5.93 5.07 9.07
C PRO A 233 6.45 6.33 8.36
N LYS A 234 5.99 6.64 7.14
CA LYS A 234 6.48 7.79 6.35
C LYS A 234 6.39 9.11 7.12
N ALA A 235 7.37 9.99 6.93
CA ALA A 235 7.50 11.32 7.55
C ALA A 235 7.58 11.36 9.09
N MET A 236 7.46 10.23 9.79
CA MET A 236 7.29 10.17 11.26
C MET A 236 8.02 8.95 11.88
N GLY A 237 8.74 8.21 11.06
CA GLY A 237 9.24 6.88 11.36
C GLY A 237 10.74 6.82 11.56
N GLN A 238 11.22 5.60 11.83
CA GLN A 238 12.65 5.33 11.79
C GLN A 238 13.11 5.29 10.32
N THR A 239 14.32 5.78 10.06
CA THR A 239 14.97 5.72 8.75
C THR A 239 14.99 4.30 8.21
N THR A 240 14.44 4.10 7.01
CA THR A 240 14.54 2.83 6.28
C THR A 240 15.51 2.93 5.11
N ILE A 241 15.73 4.14 4.58
CA ILE A 241 16.67 4.40 3.51
C ILE A 241 17.35 5.74 3.78
N ALA A 242 18.68 5.77 3.73
CA ALA A 242 19.46 6.98 3.79
C ALA A 242 20.64 6.95 2.82
N VAL A 243 21.10 8.13 2.42
CA VAL A 243 22.24 8.33 1.53
C VAL A 243 23.25 9.28 2.14
N THR A 244 24.51 9.11 1.78
CA THR A 244 25.58 10.08 2.02
C THR A 244 25.34 11.32 1.18
N VAL A 245 25.53 12.52 1.74
CA VAL A 245 25.47 13.77 0.98
C VAL A 245 26.57 14.71 1.44
N ASN A 246 27.04 15.58 0.54
CA ASN A 246 27.85 16.72 0.95
C ASN A 246 26.94 17.92 1.22
N ASN A 247 26.86 18.35 2.47
CA ASN A 247 26.06 19.51 2.87
C ASN A 247 26.75 20.23 4.05
N LEU A 248 27.51 21.27 3.73
CA LEU A 248 28.28 22.05 4.70
C LEU A 248 27.39 22.77 5.72
N ASP A 249 26.18 23.20 5.32
CA ASP A 249 25.24 23.86 6.23
C ASP A 249 24.84 22.93 7.37
N VAL A 250 24.58 21.66 7.07
CA VAL A 250 24.20 20.66 8.08
C VAL A 250 25.36 20.40 9.05
N ILE A 251 26.60 20.32 8.58
CA ILE A 251 27.78 20.17 9.45
C ILE A 251 27.90 21.38 10.38
N ALA A 252 27.87 22.59 9.82
CA ALA A 252 28.00 23.82 10.58
C ALA A 252 26.90 23.96 11.64
N LEU A 253 25.66 23.59 11.30
CA LEU A 253 24.54 23.60 12.25
C LEU A 253 24.70 22.53 13.34
N THR A 254 25.22 21.35 13.01
CA THR A 254 25.54 20.32 14.02
C THR A 254 26.62 20.81 14.97
N GLU A 255 27.71 21.39 14.45
CA GLU A 255 28.79 21.97 15.26
C GLU A 255 28.27 23.09 16.15
N GLN A 256 27.46 24.00 15.60
CA GLN A 256 26.79 25.07 16.34
C GLN A 256 25.92 24.53 17.47
N PHE A 257 25.20 23.41 17.25
CA PHE A 257 24.40 22.78 18.31
C PHE A 257 25.26 22.32 19.48
N PHE A 258 26.50 21.86 19.28
CA PHE A 258 27.39 21.39 20.35
C PHE A 258 28.42 22.43 20.83
N MET A 259 28.53 23.58 20.15
CA MET A 259 29.47 24.65 20.47
C MET A 259 29.43 25.10 21.93
N GLY A 260 30.60 25.15 22.58
CA GLY A 260 30.75 25.54 23.98
C GLY A 260 30.44 24.43 25.00
N LEU A 261 30.06 23.23 24.56
CA LEU A 261 30.07 22.04 25.40
C LEU A 261 31.45 21.40 25.30
N LYS A 262 32.14 21.23 26.43
CA LYS A 262 33.46 20.59 26.48
C LYS A 262 33.38 19.06 26.45
N MET A 263 32.36 18.52 25.77
CA MET A 263 32.08 17.10 25.79
C MET A 263 32.94 16.31 24.82
N SER A 264 33.28 15.08 25.21
CA SER A 264 33.84 14.07 24.31
C SER A 264 32.79 13.03 23.89
N GLY A 265 33.06 12.27 22.83
CA GLY A 265 32.23 11.15 22.38
C GLY A 265 31.36 11.41 21.14
N PRO A 266 30.58 10.40 20.71
CA PRO A 266 29.76 10.47 19.52
C PRO A 266 28.50 11.30 19.76
N VAL A 267 28.22 12.21 18.82
CA VAL A 267 27.03 13.06 18.83
C VAL A 267 26.45 13.23 17.43
N SER A 268 25.17 13.54 17.32
CA SER A 268 24.54 13.92 16.06
C SER A 268 23.33 14.82 16.27
N VAL A 269 22.89 15.48 15.19
CA VAL A 269 21.62 16.21 15.15
C VAL A 269 20.87 15.90 13.85
N GLU A 270 19.59 15.56 13.97
CA GLU A 270 18.67 15.48 12.85
C GLU A 270 18.00 16.85 12.61
N PHE A 271 18.01 17.30 11.36
CA PHE A 271 17.39 18.53 10.90
C PHE A 271 16.34 18.25 9.83
N LYS A 272 15.27 19.04 9.81
CA LYS A 272 14.34 19.10 8.68
C LYS A 272 14.46 20.44 7.97
N ARG A 273 14.63 20.40 6.64
CA ARG A 273 14.60 21.59 5.80
C ARG A 273 13.14 21.91 5.41
N ASP A 274 12.69 23.12 5.70
CA ASP A 274 11.37 23.58 5.28
C ASP A 274 11.36 24.04 3.81
N THR A 275 10.17 24.37 3.31
CA THR A 275 9.98 24.84 1.92
C THR A 275 10.65 26.19 1.61
N LEU A 276 11.03 26.96 2.64
CA LEU A 276 11.79 28.21 2.50
C LEU A 276 13.31 27.98 2.59
N GLY A 277 13.75 26.71 2.75
CA GLY A 277 15.15 26.34 2.84
C GLY A 277 15.74 26.43 4.24
N ARG A 278 14.96 26.74 5.28
CA ARG A 278 15.44 26.85 6.66
C ARG A 278 15.55 25.47 7.29
N TYR A 279 16.63 25.24 8.03
CA TYR A 279 16.85 24.02 8.80
C TYR A 279 16.28 24.15 10.21
N TRP A 280 15.52 23.15 10.64
CA TRP A 280 14.90 23.04 11.95
C TRP A 280 15.42 21.81 12.68
N VAL A 281 15.88 21.97 13.92
CA VAL A 281 16.33 20.86 14.77
C VAL A 281 15.13 19.96 15.10
N ILE A 282 15.30 18.65 14.91
CA ILE A 282 14.30 17.63 15.22
C ILE A 282 14.67 16.91 16.52
N GLU A 283 15.82 16.26 16.57
CA GLU A 283 16.34 15.59 17.76
C GLU A 283 17.86 15.41 17.67
N PRO A 284 18.61 15.60 18.78
CA PRO A 284 19.99 15.18 18.86
C PRO A 284 20.10 13.73 19.35
N THR A 285 21.19 13.07 18.99
CA THR A 285 21.66 11.85 19.64
C THR A 285 22.98 12.18 20.36
N VAL A 286 23.12 11.79 21.63
CA VAL A 286 24.33 12.02 22.43
C VAL A 286 24.78 10.76 23.17
N GLY A 287 26.08 10.57 23.30
CA GLY A 287 26.68 9.47 24.06
C GLY A 287 26.59 8.10 23.37
N ARG A 288 26.06 8.05 22.14
CA ARG A 288 26.05 6.87 21.25
C ARG A 288 26.04 7.32 19.78
N THR A 289 26.26 6.38 18.87
CA THR A 289 25.99 6.59 17.44
C THR A 289 24.51 6.41 17.11
N ASP A 290 24.11 6.85 15.91
CA ASP A 290 22.76 6.61 15.39
C ASP A 290 22.59 5.24 14.73
N PHE A 291 21.32 4.84 14.61
CA PHE A 291 20.92 3.58 13.99
C PHE A 291 21.50 3.34 12.59
N TRP A 292 21.75 4.42 11.84
CA TRP A 292 22.31 4.39 10.49
C TRP A 292 23.85 4.42 10.47
N VAL A 293 24.56 4.18 11.58
CA VAL A 293 26.05 4.19 11.64
C VAL A 293 26.72 3.30 10.58
N GLY A 294 26.05 2.23 10.13
CA GLY A 294 26.53 1.40 9.02
C GLY A 294 26.72 2.19 7.71
N LEU A 295 25.90 3.22 7.47
CA LEU A 295 26.07 4.15 6.36
C LEU A 295 27.39 4.91 6.48
N CYS A 296 27.73 5.44 7.66
CA CYS A 296 28.99 6.15 7.89
C CYS A 296 30.19 5.27 7.61
N VAL A 297 30.17 4.04 8.15
CA VAL A 297 31.27 3.08 8.03
C VAL A 297 31.48 2.70 6.57
N ASP A 298 30.41 2.43 5.82
CA ASP A 298 30.51 2.01 4.42
C ASP A 298 30.86 3.15 3.46
N ASP A 299 30.53 4.39 3.83
CA ASP A 299 30.97 5.61 3.15
C ASP A 299 32.47 5.90 3.35
N GLY A 300 33.08 5.33 4.40
CA GLY A 300 34.48 5.53 4.76
C GLY A 300 34.71 6.39 6.02
N CYS A 301 33.65 6.84 6.68
CA CYS A 301 33.69 7.57 7.95
C CYS A 301 33.39 6.65 9.14
N ASN A 302 34.42 5.96 9.67
CA ASN A 302 34.26 5.04 10.80
C ASN A 302 34.37 5.78 12.16
N LEU A 303 33.26 6.37 12.60
CA LEU A 303 33.16 7.07 13.90
C LEU A 303 33.48 6.16 15.09
N LEU A 304 33.27 4.85 14.97
CA LEU A 304 33.51 3.89 16.05
C LEU A 304 35.00 3.57 16.22
N ASN A 305 35.74 3.49 15.11
CA ASN A 305 37.20 3.39 15.16
C ASN A 305 37.82 4.68 15.71
N THR A 306 37.24 5.84 15.37
CA THR A 306 37.64 7.13 15.96
C THR A 306 37.45 7.10 17.48
N GLU A 307 36.28 6.65 17.94
CA GLU A 307 35.98 6.49 19.36
C GLU A 307 36.93 5.52 20.07
N TYR A 308 37.16 4.34 19.49
CA TYR A 308 38.07 3.35 20.06
C TYR A 308 39.50 3.90 20.19
N ARG A 309 40.02 4.54 19.13
CA ARG A 309 41.38 5.08 19.11
C ARG A 309 41.55 6.20 20.11
N HIS A 310 40.60 7.14 20.18
CA HIS A 310 40.59 8.20 21.19
C HIS A 310 40.60 7.62 22.61
N CYS A 311 39.69 6.71 22.93
CA CYS A 311 39.63 6.05 24.24
C CYS A 311 40.88 5.21 24.57
N SER A 312 41.60 4.73 23.56
CA SER A 312 42.83 3.93 23.70
C SER A 312 44.10 4.78 23.71
N GLY A 313 44.01 6.11 23.59
CA GLY A 313 45.16 7.00 23.45
C GLY A 313 45.94 6.84 22.12
N GLN A 314 45.33 6.20 21.12
CA GLN A 314 45.90 6.04 19.78
C GLN A 314 45.58 7.25 18.91
N ALA A 315 46.46 7.56 17.95
CA ALA A 315 46.21 8.61 16.97
C ALA A 315 44.94 8.31 16.16
N VAL A 316 44.06 9.31 16.02
CA VAL A 316 42.87 9.22 15.19
C VAL A 316 43.26 9.36 13.72
N GLU A 317 42.82 8.44 12.88
CA GLU A 317 43.05 8.52 11.43
C GLU A 317 42.13 9.58 10.81
N PRO A 318 42.60 10.33 9.79
CA PRO A 318 41.74 11.15 8.98
C PRO A 318 40.63 10.31 8.32
N SER A 319 39.42 10.87 8.20
CA SER A 319 38.34 10.24 7.45
C SER A 319 38.78 9.97 6.00
N ALA A 320 38.49 8.78 5.49
CA ALA A 320 38.76 8.43 4.10
C ALA A 320 37.88 9.27 3.14
N ALA A 321 38.22 9.27 1.85
CA ALA A 321 37.38 9.90 0.83
C ALA A 321 35.97 9.31 0.84
N ILE A 322 34.97 10.19 0.99
CA ILE A 322 33.53 9.89 1.04
C ILE A 322 33.12 9.13 -0.24
N LYS A 323 32.57 7.94 -0.07
CA LYS A 323 32.00 7.11 -1.13
C LYS A 323 30.49 7.28 -1.17
N SER A 324 29.94 7.77 -2.28
CA SER A 324 28.49 7.84 -2.45
C SER A 324 27.81 6.49 -2.10
N THR A 325 27.17 6.42 -0.94
CA THR A 325 26.62 5.18 -0.35
C THR A 325 25.13 5.35 -0.05
N ILE A 326 24.36 4.29 -0.28
CA ILE A 326 22.95 4.18 0.07
C ILE A 326 22.76 3.01 1.02
N TRP A 327 22.19 3.30 2.19
CA TRP A 327 21.96 2.32 3.23
C TRP A 327 20.49 1.91 3.31
N TYR A 328 20.25 0.60 3.40
CA TYR A 328 18.93 -0.02 3.43
C TYR A 328 18.69 -0.76 4.75
N ASP A 329 17.63 -0.37 5.45
CA ASP A 329 17.20 -1.10 6.64
C ASP A 329 16.44 -2.38 6.29
N SER A 330 17.19 -3.48 6.21
CA SER A 330 16.62 -4.82 6.01
C SER A 330 15.86 -5.36 7.23
N GLU A 331 15.88 -4.68 8.39
CA GLU A 331 15.12 -5.09 9.58
C GLU A 331 13.65 -4.67 9.51
N ARG A 332 13.37 -3.41 9.16
CA ARG A 332 12.01 -2.88 9.09
C ARG A 332 11.40 -2.91 7.71
N ASP A 333 12.22 -2.86 6.65
CA ASP A 333 11.73 -2.83 5.28
C ASP A 333 12.60 -3.61 4.29
N ILE A 334 12.31 -4.90 4.16
CA ILE A 334 12.97 -5.80 3.19
C ILE A 334 12.73 -5.36 1.74
N THR A 335 11.69 -4.56 1.46
CA THR A 335 11.37 -4.10 0.11
C THR A 335 12.05 -2.78 -0.27
N ALA A 336 12.75 -2.13 0.67
CA ALA A 336 13.44 -0.86 0.46
C ALA A 336 14.44 -0.91 -0.71
N PHE A 337 15.23 -1.99 -0.79
CA PHE A 337 16.17 -2.20 -1.89
C PHE A 337 15.48 -2.26 -3.25
N ALA A 338 14.40 -3.04 -3.36
CA ALA A 338 13.68 -3.18 -4.62
C ALA A 338 13.08 -1.84 -5.13
N ARG A 339 12.69 -0.94 -4.21
CA ARG A 339 12.14 0.38 -4.57
C ARG A 339 13.19 1.37 -5.07
N HIS A 340 14.45 1.25 -4.61
CA HIS A 340 15.52 2.20 -4.90
C HIS A 340 16.75 1.57 -5.57
N PHE A 341 16.65 0.32 -6.05
CA PHE A 341 17.76 -0.40 -6.68
C PHE A 341 18.37 0.36 -7.86
N SER A 342 17.57 1.17 -8.57
CA SER A 342 18.05 2.00 -9.68
C SER A 342 19.07 3.05 -9.24
N LYS A 343 19.08 3.46 -7.96
CA LYS A 343 20.12 4.33 -7.39
C LYS A 343 21.45 3.60 -7.19
N SER A 344 21.46 2.28 -7.22
CA SER A 344 22.68 1.45 -7.16
C SER A 344 23.16 0.97 -8.54
N LEU A 345 22.54 1.43 -9.63
CA LEU A 345 22.98 1.12 -10.99
C LEU A 345 24.07 2.10 -11.45
N PRO A 346 25.17 1.63 -12.05
CA PRO A 346 26.31 2.48 -12.44
C PRO A 346 25.96 3.54 -13.49
N PHE A 347 24.88 3.34 -14.25
CA PHE A 347 24.41 4.28 -15.28
C PHE A 347 23.52 5.42 -14.72
N ASN A 348 23.25 5.42 -13.41
CA ASN A 348 22.49 6.51 -12.79
C ASN A 348 23.40 7.70 -12.49
N LYS A 349 22.98 8.91 -12.86
CA LYS A 349 23.72 10.16 -12.53
C LYS A 349 23.91 10.37 -11.02
N GLN A 350 23.09 9.73 -10.19
CA GLN A 350 23.25 9.66 -8.73
C GLN A 350 23.51 8.20 -8.31
N HIS A 351 24.65 7.65 -8.69
CA HIS A 351 25.06 6.30 -8.34
C HIS A 351 25.49 6.22 -6.87
N TYR A 352 24.99 5.22 -6.15
CA TYR A 352 25.34 4.93 -4.77
C TYR A 352 25.71 3.45 -4.57
N HIS A 353 26.76 3.19 -3.79
CA HIS A 353 27.12 1.86 -3.33
C HIS A 353 26.09 1.36 -2.29
N PRO A 354 25.49 0.18 -2.49
CA PRO A 354 24.48 -0.32 -1.57
C PRO A 354 25.09 -0.89 -0.29
N SER A 355 24.49 -0.52 0.84
CA SER A 355 24.77 -1.07 2.18
C SER A 355 23.49 -1.61 2.81
N PHE A 356 23.60 -2.68 3.60
CA PHE A 356 22.46 -3.37 4.20
C PHE A 356 22.72 -3.65 5.69
N SER A 357 21.68 -3.51 6.52
CA SER A 357 21.78 -3.80 7.97
C SER A 357 22.28 -5.20 8.30
N TYR A 358 21.79 -6.23 7.59
CA TYR A 358 22.10 -7.64 7.91
C TYR A 358 23.06 -8.33 6.92
N LEU A 359 23.02 -7.96 5.64
CA LEU A 359 23.79 -8.64 4.59
C LEU A 359 25.20 -8.05 4.47
N LYS A 360 26.20 -8.82 4.95
CA LYS A 360 27.63 -8.60 4.71
C LYS A 360 28.28 -9.93 4.35
N MET A 361 29.08 -9.97 3.30
CA MET A 361 29.71 -11.22 2.83
C MET A 361 30.66 -11.84 3.86
N SER A 362 31.33 -11.01 4.65
CA SER A 362 32.21 -11.45 5.73
C SER A 362 31.47 -12.01 6.96
N ASP A 363 30.15 -11.80 7.07
CA ASP A 363 29.34 -12.19 8.23
C ASP A 363 27.89 -12.54 7.82
N LEU A 364 27.71 -13.69 7.17
CA LEU A 364 26.42 -14.10 6.58
C LEU A 364 25.42 -14.69 7.58
N LYS A 365 25.84 -15.11 8.79
CA LYS A 365 24.97 -15.81 9.74
C LYS A 365 23.80 -14.93 10.22
N PRO A 366 24.00 -13.64 10.59
CA PRO A 366 22.89 -12.74 10.90
C PRO A 366 21.90 -12.60 9.75
N PHE A 367 22.36 -12.49 8.50
CA PHE A 367 21.48 -12.43 7.33
C PHE A 367 20.61 -13.68 7.19
N LYS A 368 21.19 -14.88 7.30
CA LYS A 368 20.43 -16.15 7.22
C LYS A 368 19.36 -16.23 8.32
N LYS A 369 19.68 -15.82 9.55
CA LYS A 369 18.71 -15.78 10.66
C LYS A 369 17.65 -14.71 10.46
N ALA A 370 18.03 -13.51 10.04
CA ALA A 370 17.10 -12.42 9.72
C ALA A 370 16.16 -12.81 8.57
N LEU A 371 16.63 -13.52 7.54
CA LEU A 371 15.80 -14.03 6.45
C LEU A 371 14.82 -15.09 6.96
N LYS A 372 15.28 -16.08 7.73
CA LYS A 372 14.43 -17.11 8.35
C LYS A 372 13.37 -16.49 9.26
N GLN A 373 13.74 -15.47 10.04
CA GLN A 373 12.83 -14.72 10.90
C GLN A 373 11.93 -13.76 10.14
N GLY A 374 12.39 -13.17 9.04
CA GLY A 374 11.58 -12.33 8.17
C GLY A 374 10.48 -13.14 7.52
N LEU A 375 10.83 -14.30 6.96
CA LEU A 375 9.87 -15.32 6.50
C LEU A 375 8.96 -15.73 7.67
N GLY A 376 9.52 -16.05 8.84
CA GLY A 376 8.78 -16.41 10.06
C GLY A 376 7.84 -15.33 10.60
N ARG A 377 8.20 -14.04 10.51
CA ARG A 377 7.42 -12.85 10.90
C ARG A 377 6.39 -12.50 9.84
N ILE A 378 6.62 -12.80 8.57
CA ILE A 378 5.57 -12.83 7.55
C ILE A 378 4.56 -13.92 7.95
N PHE A 379 5.02 -15.14 8.24
CA PHE A 379 4.17 -16.24 8.74
C PHE A 379 3.49 -15.94 10.08
N GLN A 380 4.12 -15.22 11.01
CA GLN A 380 3.58 -14.84 12.32
C GLN A 380 2.75 -13.56 12.27
N ARG A 381 3.00 -12.56 11.43
CA ARG A 381 2.04 -11.47 11.16
C ARG A 381 0.79 -11.99 10.46
N ILE A 382 0.92 -13.05 9.66
CA ILE A 382 -0.21 -13.86 9.18
C ILE A 382 -0.92 -14.61 10.34
N LYS A 383 -0.23 -14.90 11.45
CA LYS A 383 -0.73 -15.61 12.64
C LYS A 383 -1.16 -14.70 13.80
N SER A 384 -0.70 -13.44 13.88
CA SER A 384 -0.95 -12.47 14.97
C SER A 384 -1.92 -11.35 14.56
N LYS A 385 -2.21 -11.19 13.26
CA LYS A 385 -3.50 -10.60 12.80
C LYS A 385 -4.69 -11.55 12.98
N LYS A 386 -4.51 -12.61 13.77
CA LYS A 386 -5.56 -13.55 14.15
C LYS A 386 -6.30 -13.09 15.43
N ASP A 387 -5.86 -12.01 16.09
CA ASP A 387 -6.50 -11.47 17.32
C ASP A 387 -7.26 -10.15 17.15
N GLN A 388 -7.61 -9.79 15.91
CA GLN A 388 -8.79 -8.96 15.64
C GLN A 388 -9.58 -9.54 14.45
N SER A 389 -9.66 -10.87 14.37
CA SER A 389 -10.71 -11.48 13.56
C SER A 389 -12.01 -11.34 14.33
N LEU A 390 -13.03 -10.76 13.69
CA LEU A 390 -14.44 -11.03 14.01
C LEU A 390 -14.54 -12.51 14.39
N GLN A 391 -14.82 -12.81 15.66
CA GLN A 391 -15.12 -14.16 16.11
C GLN A 391 -16.38 -14.60 15.35
N ILE A 392 -16.17 -15.31 14.25
CA ILE A 392 -17.24 -16.09 13.62
C ILE A 392 -17.37 -17.31 14.51
N ILE A 393 -18.32 -17.23 15.44
CA ILE A 393 -18.78 -18.36 16.27
C ILE A 393 -19.71 -19.19 15.35
N GLU A 394 -19.44 -20.49 15.19
CA GLU A 394 -20.34 -21.54 14.60
C GLU A 394 -20.48 -21.60 13.03
N PRO A 395 -20.94 -22.71 12.40
CA PRO A 395 -20.17 -23.57 11.49
C PRO A 395 -20.61 -23.44 10.02
N TYR A 396 -20.40 -22.29 9.38
CA TYR A 396 -20.75 -22.15 7.97
C TYR A 396 -19.98 -23.13 7.06
N GLN A 397 -20.72 -23.92 6.28
CA GLN A 397 -20.17 -24.84 5.27
C GLN A 397 -20.25 -24.21 3.89
N ILE A 398 -19.30 -24.56 3.00
CA ILE A 398 -19.37 -24.18 1.59
C ILE A 398 -19.36 -25.45 0.75
N LYS A 399 -20.32 -25.56 -0.16
CA LYS A 399 -20.32 -26.55 -1.25
C LYS A 399 -19.98 -25.87 -2.57
N ILE A 400 -19.19 -26.54 -3.40
CA ILE A 400 -18.77 -26.02 -4.71
C ILE A 400 -19.48 -26.84 -5.79
N PHE A 401 -20.22 -26.18 -6.66
CA PHE A 401 -20.86 -26.80 -7.82
C PHE A 401 -20.17 -26.34 -9.09
N SER A 402 -19.82 -27.28 -9.97
CA SER A 402 -19.16 -26.98 -11.26
C SER A 402 -20.14 -26.82 -12.42
N ASN A 403 -21.40 -27.16 -12.20
CA ASN A 403 -22.47 -27.09 -13.19
C ASN A 403 -23.66 -26.34 -12.60
N ILE A 404 -24.15 -25.35 -13.32
CA ILE A 404 -25.31 -24.57 -12.89
C ILE A 404 -26.59 -25.41 -12.79
N LEU A 405 -26.75 -26.42 -13.66
CA LEU A 405 -27.91 -27.34 -13.62
C LEU A 405 -27.85 -28.30 -12.42
N GLY A 406 -26.69 -28.41 -11.76
CA GLY A 406 -26.52 -29.20 -10.55
C GLY A 406 -26.71 -28.41 -9.25
N LEU A 407 -27.11 -27.14 -9.33
CA LEU A 407 -27.39 -26.33 -8.14
C LEU A 407 -28.66 -26.84 -7.43
N PRO A 408 -28.67 -26.86 -6.08
CA PRO A 408 -29.86 -27.24 -5.33
C PRO A 408 -30.95 -26.17 -5.41
N ASN A 409 -32.21 -26.54 -5.13
CA ASN A 409 -33.39 -25.70 -5.39
C ASN A 409 -33.37 -24.34 -4.67
N ASP A 410 -32.87 -24.33 -3.44
CA ASP A 410 -32.61 -23.15 -2.62
C ASP A 410 -31.57 -22.21 -3.25
N ALA A 411 -30.49 -22.75 -3.82
CA ALA A 411 -29.49 -21.96 -4.55
C ALA A 411 -30.08 -21.36 -5.84
N VAL A 412 -30.88 -22.14 -6.58
CA VAL A 412 -31.61 -21.66 -7.76
C VAL A 412 -32.58 -20.55 -7.38
N ALA A 413 -33.32 -20.71 -6.28
CA ALA A 413 -34.24 -19.71 -5.77
C ALA A 413 -33.52 -18.41 -5.39
N LEU A 414 -32.36 -18.51 -4.73
CA LEU A 414 -31.56 -17.33 -4.36
C LEU A 414 -31.04 -16.57 -5.59
N LEU A 415 -30.59 -17.26 -6.65
CA LEU A 415 -30.20 -16.62 -7.91
C LEU A 415 -31.40 -15.98 -8.62
N LYS A 416 -32.58 -16.60 -8.60
CA LYS A 416 -33.81 -16.00 -9.13
C LYS A 416 -34.25 -14.77 -8.34
N GLN A 417 -34.00 -14.73 -7.04
CA GLN A 417 -34.22 -13.53 -6.23
C GLN A 417 -33.22 -12.43 -6.59
N ALA A 418 -31.94 -12.77 -6.80
CA ALA A 418 -30.91 -11.81 -7.22
C ALA A 418 -31.20 -11.21 -8.61
N GLU A 419 -31.80 -11.98 -9.52
CA GLU A 419 -32.26 -11.51 -10.84
C GLU A 419 -33.17 -10.27 -10.76
N GLN A 420 -34.00 -10.16 -9.72
CA GLN A 420 -34.91 -9.03 -9.50
C GLN A 420 -34.19 -7.72 -9.16
N GLN A 421 -32.93 -7.80 -8.73
CA GLN A 421 -32.07 -6.63 -8.51
C GLN A 421 -31.15 -6.40 -9.70
N ASN A 422 -30.59 -7.47 -10.24
CA ASN A 422 -29.65 -7.43 -11.35
C ASN A 422 -29.76 -8.70 -12.20
N VAL A 423 -30.24 -8.55 -13.44
CA VAL A 423 -30.41 -9.66 -14.39
C VAL A 423 -29.10 -10.41 -14.66
N PHE A 424 -27.95 -9.75 -14.52
CA PHE A 424 -26.63 -10.36 -14.73
C PHE A 424 -26.16 -11.25 -13.57
N THR A 425 -26.95 -11.33 -12.49
CA THR A 425 -26.72 -12.25 -11.35
C THR A 425 -27.77 -13.36 -11.25
N GLY A 426 -28.67 -13.44 -12.25
CA GLY A 426 -29.76 -14.41 -12.30
C GLY A 426 -29.33 -15.82 -12.73
N PHE A 427 -30.17 -16.81 -12.40
CA PHE A 427 -29.94 -18.21 -12.79
C PHE A 427 -29.93 -18.36 -14.31
N ASP A 428 -30.93 -17.82 -15.01
CA ASP A 428 -31.07 -17.98 -16.46
C ASP A 428 -29.92 -17.30 -17.21
N TRP A 429 -29.45 -16.16 -16.71
CA TRP A 429 -28.25 -15.50 -17.22
C TRP A 429 -27.00 -16.39 -17.10
N TYR A 430 -26.73 -16.93 -15.92
CA TYR A 430 -25.58 -17.82 -15.74
C TYR A 430 -25.72 -19.11 -16.56
N GLN A 431 -26.94 -19.59 -16.83
CA GLN A 431 -27.17 -20.78 -17.66
C GLN A 431 -26.72 -20.54 -19.10
N ILE A 432 -27.15 -19.44 -19.72
CA ILE A 432 -26.72 -19.10 -21.08
C ILE A 432 -25.22 -18.76 -21.13
N PHE A 433 -24.68 -18.11 -20.09
CA PHE A 433 -23.26 -17.77 -19.99
C PHE A 433 -22.39 -19.04 -19.91
N CYS A 434 -22.75 -19.98 -19.04
CA CYS A 434 -22.05 -21.26 -18.92
C CYS A 434 -22.11 -22.07 -20.23
N SER A 435 -23.25 -22.04 -20.92
CA SER A 435 -23.47 -22.83 -22.14
C SER A 435 -22.73 -22.29 -23.37
N HIS A 436 -22.46 -20.99 -23.44
CA HIS A 436 -21.96 -20.34 -24.66
C HIS A 436 -20.67 -19.52 -24.49
N VAL A 437 -20.27 -19.22 -23.26
CA VAL A 437 -19.07 -18.40 -22.96
C VAL A 437 -18.09 -19.19 -22.11
N ALA A 438 -18.52 -19.72 -20.96
CA ALA A 438 -17.61 -20.38 -20.01
C ALA A 438 -17.20 -21.81 -20.44
N ASN A 439 -17.74 -22.32 -21.55
CA ASN A 439 -17.40 -23.62 -22.14
C ASN A 439 -16.07 -23.61 -22.92
N LEU A 440 -15.48 -22.44 -23.17
CA LEU A 440 -14.35 -22.28 -24.10
C LEU A 440 -12.97 -22.55 -23.49
N THR A 441 -12.84 -22.78 -22.17
CA THR A 441 -11.69 -23.35 -21.44
C THR A 441 -11.81 -23.04 -19.93
N GLY A 442 -11.58 -24.03 -19.05
CA GLY A 442 -11.60 -23.84 -17.60
C GLY A 442 -12.75 -24.55 -16.88
N GLN A 443 -12.92 -24.26 -15.59
CA GLN A 443 -13.94 -24.85 -14.72
C GLN A 443 -14.77 -23.75 -14.05
N VAL A 444 -16.07 -23.74 -14.31
CA VAL A 444 -17.02 -22.90 -13.55
C VAL A 444 -17.10 -23.42 -12.12
N ARG A 445 -17.25 -22.51 -11.15
CA ARG A 445 -17.40 -22.83 -9.73
C ARG A 445 -18.41 -21.89 -9.08
N PHE A 446 -19.56 -22.44 -8.67
CA PHE A 446 -20.50 -21.78 -7.80
C PHE A 446 -20.16 -22.16 -6.36
N TYR A 447 -19.62 -21.21 -5.60
CA TYR A 447 -19.36 -21.39 -4.18
C TYR A 447 -20.65 -21.06 -3.42
N CYS A 448 -21.35 -22.07 -2.92
CA CYS A 448 -22.59 -21.91 -2.16
C CYS A 448 -22.30 -22.00 -0.67
N LEU A 449 -22.54 -20.90 0.05
CA LEU A 449 -22.46 -20.82 1.50
C LEU A 449 -23.76 -21.33 2.10
N LEU A 450 -23.66 -22.26 3.05
CA LEU A 450 -24.80 -22.91 3.70
C LEU A 450 -24.98 -22.43 5.14
N ASP A 451 -26.23 -22.32 5.59
CA ASP A 451 -26.58 -22.20 7.01
C ASP A 451 -26.57 -23.56 7.74
N ASN A 452 -26.99 -23.56 9.01
CA ASN A 452 -27.02 -24.77 9.85
C ASN A 452 -28.00 -25.83 9.35
N ASP A 453 -29.01 -25.44 8.58
CA ASP A 453 -30.03 -26.31 8.03
C ASP A 453 -29.67 -26.79 6.60
N ASN A 454 -28.43 -26.53 6.16
CA ASN A 454 -27.92 -26.80 4.81
C ASN A 454 -28.59 -26.00 3.69
N ASN A 455 -29.27 -24.89 3.99
CA ASN A 455 -29.82 -24.00 2.98
C ASN A 455 -28.77 -22.98 2.50
N THR A 456 -28.82 -22.63 1.23
CA THR A 456 -27.89 -21.74 0.54
C THR A 456 -28.25 -20.29 0.85
N ILE A 457 -27.35 -19.61 1.55
CA ILE A 457 -27.55 -18.22 2.01
C ILE A 457 -26.71 -17.21 1.24
N ALA A 458 -25.67 -17.66 0.53
CA ALA A 458 -24.91 -16.83 -0.40
C ALA A 458 -24.27 -17.66 -1.51
N ILE A 459 -24.11 -17.08 -2.70
CA ILE A 459 -23.48 -17.72 -3.86
C ILE A 459 -22.44 -16.78 -4.47
N LEU A 460 -21.19 -17.25 -4.57
CA LEU A 460 -20.12 -16.57 -5.27
C LEU A 460 -19.77 -17.35 -6.56
N PRO A 461 -20.19 -16.88 -7.74
CA PRO A 461 -19.93 -17.54 -9.01
C PRO A 461 -18.59 -17.10 -9.61
N LEU A 462 -17.66 -18.05 -9.77
CA LEU A 462 -16.31 -17.81 -10.29
C LEU A 462 -15.98 -18.77 -11.44
N TRP A 463 -14.94 -18.42 -12.20
CA TRP A 463 -14.43 -19.22 -13.31
C TRP A 463 -12.93 -19.46 -13.13
N LEU A 464 -12.52 -20.72 -12.96
CA LEU A 464 -11.12 -21.10 -12.88
C LEU A 464 -10.59 -21.41 -14.27
N GLN A 465 -9.60 -20.66 -14.73
CA GLN A 465 -9.02 -20.78 -16.05
C GLN A 465 -7.51 -21.00 -15.96
N PRO A 466 -6.94 -21.98 -16.67
CA PRO A 466 -5.50 -22.04 -16.88
C PRO A 466 -5.07 -20.85 -17.76
N GLN A 467 -3.96 -20.22 -17.41
CA GLN A 467 -3.37 -19.08 -18.10
C GLN A 467 -1.86 -19.34 -18.26
N LYS A 468 -1.23 -18.73 -19.27
CA LYS A 468 0.23 -18.82 -19.46
C LYS A 468 0.89 -17.46 -19.28
N LEU A 469 1.98 -17.44 -18.53
CA LEU A 469 2.85 -16.27 -18.39
C LEU A 469 4.31 -16.73 -18.41
N PHE A 470 5.12 -16.21 -19.35
CA PHE A 470 6.51 -16.61 -19.55
C PHE A 470 6.72 -18.14 -19.64
N GLY A 471 5.82 -18.84 -20.34
CA GLY A 471 5.85 -20.30 -20.48
C GLY A 471 5.35 -21.08 -19.26
N ILE A 472 5.09 -20.43 -18.11
CA ILE A 472 4.57 -21.05 -16.89
C ILE A 472 3.04 -20.99 -16.90
N THR A 473 2.39 -22.14 -16.69
CA THR A 473 0.95 -22.21 -16.49
C THR A 473 0.58 -21.80 -15.07
N TYR A 474 -0.43 -20.94 -14.92
CA TYR A 474 -1.02 -20.57 -13.64
C TYR A 474 -2.55 -20.59 -13.73
N PHE A 475 -3.23 -20.78 -12.61
CA PHE A 475 -4.68 -20.88 -12.54
C PHE A 475 -5.27 -19.56 -12.05
N LYS A 476 -5.97 -18.86 -12.97
CA LYS A 476 -6.71 -17.63 -12.71
C LYS A 476 -8.14 -17.97 -12.27
N LEU A 477 -8.55 -17.47 -11.13
CA LEU A 477 -9.94 -17.52 -10.67
C LEU A 477 -10.59 -16.15 -10.90
N SER A 478 -11.41 -16.02 -11.95
CA SER A 478 -12.09 -14.76 -12.26
C SER A 478 -13.55 -14.76 -11.81
N SER A 479 -14.17 -13.59 -11.74
CA SER A 479 -15.63 -13.47 -11.76
C SER A 479 -16.21 -14.22 -12.96
N LEU A 480 -17.35 -14.90 -12.78
CA LEU A 480 -18.07 -15.57 -13.86
C LEU A 480 -18.86 -14.52 -14.67
N THR A 481 -18.14 -13.71 -15.46
CA THR A 481 -18.71 -12.57 -16.17
C THR A 481 -17.89 -12.23 -17.42
N ASN A 482 -18.41 -11.35 -18.26
CA ASN A 482 -17.69 -10.74 -19.39
C ASN A 482 -18.17 -9.29 -19.60
N TYR A 483 -17.79 -8.68 -20.72
CA TYR A 483 -18.14 -7.28 -21.03
C TYR A 483 -19.65 -7.03 -21.27
N TYR A 484 -20.48 -8.06 -21.38
CA TYR A 484 -21.95 -7.94 -21.47
C TYR A 484 -22.61 -7.65 -20.13
N ALA A 485 -21.94 -7.96 -19.01
CA ALA A 485 -22.43 -7.65 -17.67
C ALA A 485 -21.61 -6.50 -17.06
N PRO A 486 -22.24 -5.34 -16.80
CA PRO A 486 -21.52 -4.15 -16.36
C PRO A 486 -21.04 -4.23 -14.92
N ILE A 487 -21.74 -4.98 -14.07
CA ILE A 487 -21.39 -5.14 -12.67
C ILE A 487 -21.60 -6.59 -12.27
N PHE A 488 -20.51 -7.25 -11.93
CA PHE A 488 -20.48 -8.52 -11.24
C PHE A 488 -20.83 -8.33 -9.76
N ASN A 489 -21.62 -9.25 -9.21
CA ASN A 489 -21.89 -9.30 -7.78
C ASN A 489 -22.15 -10.74 -7.32
N LEU A 490 -22.11 -10.97 -6.00
CA LEU A 490 -22.55 -12.21 -5.37
C LEU A 490 -24.05 -12.16 -5.05
N ALA A 491 -24.71 -13.33 -5.06
CA ALA A 491 -26.09 -13.43 -4.56
C ALA A 491 -26.06 -13.68 -3.06
N VAL A 492 -26.84 -12.93 -2.28
CA VAL A 492 -26.81 -13.00 -0.80
C VAL A 492 -28.22 -12.87 -0.27
N ASN A 493 -28.62 -13.79 0.62
CA ASN A 493 -29.79 -13.61 1.46
C ASN A 493 -29.48 -12.59 2.56
N ARG A 494 -29.77 -11.32 2.29
CA ARG A 494 -29.45 -10.19 3.17
C ARG A 494 -30.15 -10.23 4.52
N HIS A 495 -31.20 -11.06 4.67
CA HIS A 495 -31.88 -11.27 5.96
C HIS A 495 -31.10 -12.20 6.90
N GLN A 496 -30.25 -13.07 6.36
CA GLN A 496 -29.51 -14.06 7.13
C GLN A 496 -28.03 -13.73 7.26
N ILE A 497 -27.44 -13.07 6.26
CA ILE A 497 -26.00 -12.77 6.27
C ILE A 497 -25.67 -11.46 5.55
N THR A 498 -24.69 -10.73 6.08
CA THR A 498 -24.15 -9.53 5.41
C THR A 498 -23.21 -9.92 4.27
N GLN A 499 -23.17 -9.10 3.21
CA GLN A 499 -22.29 -9.30 2.06
C GLN A 499 -20.82 -9.39 2.49
N GLN A 500 -20.37 -8.49 3.39
CA GLN A 500 -19.01 -8.48 3.91
C GLN A 500 -18.65 -9.78 4.65
N LEU A 501 -19.58 -10.35 5.44
CA LEU A 501 -19.35 -11.61 6.15
C LEU A 501 -19.31 -12.79 5.17
N ALA A 502 -20.21 -12.85 4.19
CA ALA A 502 -20.19 -13.87 3.14
C ALA A 502 -18.86 -13.86 2.37
N LEU A 503 -18.40 -12.68 1.92
CA LEU A 503 -17.09 -12.51 1.26
C LEU A 503 -15.92 -12.95 2.15
N THR A 504 -15.99 -12.65 3.45
CA THR A 504 -14.98 -13.09 4.42
C THR A 504 -14.91 -14.61 4.50
N ILE A 505 -16.05 -15.29 4.55
CA ILE A 505 -16.11 -16.75 4.61
C ILE A 505 -15.61 -17.37 3.30
N PHE A 506 -16.07 -16.88 2.14
CA PHE A 506 -15.61 -17.35 0.83
C PHE A 506 -14.09 -17.22 0.66
N LEU A 507 -13.52 -16.03 0.88
CA LEU A 507 -12.08 -15.81 0.71
C LEU A 507 -11.26 -16.59 1.74
N LYS A 508 -11.76 -16.77 2.97
CA LYS A 508 -11.11 -17.60 3.99
C LYS A 508 -11.05 -19.06 3.56
N MET A 509 -12.11 -19.59 2.97
CA MET A 509 -12.15 -20.97 2.46
C MET A 509 -11.27 -21.14 1.22
N ILE A 510 -11.37 -20.24 0.24
CA ILE A 510 -10.54 -20.27 -0.99
C ILE A 510 -9.05 -20.18 -0.63
N LYS A 511 -8.69 -19.38 0.38
CA LYS A 511 -7.31 -19.32 0.91
C LYS A 511 -6.84 -20.65 1.53
N LYS A 512 -7.75 -21.50 2.05
CA LYS A 512 -7.42 -22.82 2.61
C LYS A 512 -7.23 -23.89 1.55
N SER A 513 -7.96 -23.84 0.42
CA SER A 513 -7.79 -24.77 -0.70
C SER A 513 -6.50 -24.44 -1.47
N ARG A 514 -5.37 -25.03 -1.07
CA ARG A 514 -4.02 -24.62 -1.48
C ARG A 514 -3.69 -24.87 -2.96
N ASP A 515 -4.34 -25.84 -3.60
CA ASP A 515 -3.92 -26.35 -4.92
C ASP A 515 -4.89 -25.99 -6.06
N SER A 516 -5.78 -25.02 -5.86
CA SER A 516 -6.90 -24.77 -6.78
C SER A 516 -6.92 -23.39 -7.43
N TRP A 517 -5.95 -22.51 -7.14
CA TRP A 517 -5.81 -21.17 -7.72
C TRP A 517 -4.46 -20.51 -7.38
N ASP A 518 -3.95 -19.67 -8.30
CA ASP A 518 -2.72 -18.89 -8.11
C ASP A 518 -2.99 -17.38 -8.02
N PHE A 519 -4.03 -16.95 -8.73
CA PHE A 519 -4.36 -15.55 -8.96
C PHE A 519 -5.86 -15.41 -9.09
N MET A 520 -6.46 -14.44 -8.40
CA MET A 520 -7.88 -14.14 -8.49
C MET A 520 -8.07 -12.73 -9.04
N ASP A 521 -9.03 -12.55 -9.95
CA ASP A 521 -9.30 -11.28 -10.61
C ASP A 521 -10.81 -11.05 -10.69
N ILE A 522 -11.33 -10.24 -9.78
CA ILE A 522 -12.76 -9.98 -9.65
C ILE A 522 -13.07 -8.62 -10.26
N GLY A 523 -13.91 -8.60 -11.30
CA GLY A 523 -14.33 -7.40 -12.01
C GLY A 523 -15.20 -7.74 -13.22
N PRO A 524 -15.94 -6.78 -13.82
CA PRO A 524 -16.12 -5.41 -13.35
C PRO A 524 -16.97 -5.35 -12.08
N ILE A 525 -16.58 -4.54 -11.10
CA ILE A 525 -17.30 -4.29 -9.84
C ILE A 525 -17.37 -2.79 -9.55
N ASP A 526 -18.33 -2.35 -8.74
CA ASP A 526 -18.40 -0.96 -8.29
C ASP A 526 -17.36 -0.65 -7.18
N SER A 527 -17.32 0.60 -6.73
CA SER A 527 -16.40 1.04 -5.67
C SER A 527 -16.67 0.36 -4.34
N GLU A 528 -17.93 0.11 -4.00
CA GLU A 528 -18.34 -0.46 -2.72
C GLU A 528 -17.84 -1.89 -2.58
N LEU A 529 -18.16 -2.75 -3.55
CA LEU A 529 -17.70 -4.14 -3.56
C LEU A 529 -16.16 -4.23 -3.68
N ARG A 530 -15.53 -3.30 -4.43
CA ARG A 530 -14.06 -3.21 -4.50
C ARG A 530 -13.45 -2.93 -3.13
N ASP A 531 -14.00 -1.97 -2.39
CA ASP A 531 -13.47 -1.58 -1.08
C ASP A 531 -13.72 -2.67 -0.03
N GLU A 532 -14.89 -3.33 -0.07
CA GLU A 532 -15.18 -4.51 0.75
C GLU A 532 -14.20 -5.66 0.47
N LEU A 533 -14.03 -6.07 -0.78
CA LEU A 533 -13.10 -7.13 -1.18
C LEU A 533 -11.66 -6.79 -0.77
N PHE A 534 -11.24 -5.53 -0.93
CA PHE A 534 -9.92 -5.09 -0.52
C PHE A 534 -9.72 -5.16 0.99
N LYS A 535 -10.72 -4.73 1.77
CA LYS A 535 -10.71 -4.80 3.24
C LYS A 535 -10.67 -6.26 3.71
N VAL A 536 -11.48 -7.14 3.12
CA VAL A 536 -11.53 -8.57 3.45
C VAL A 536 -10.24 -9.28 3.03
N ALA A 537 -9.70 -9.04 1.84
CA ALA A 537 -8.43 -9.62 1.42
C ALA A 537 -7.29 -9.20 2.36
N LYS A 538 -7.26 -7.93 2.78
CA LYS A 538 -6.30 -7.44 3.78
C LYS A 538 -6.47 -8.08 5.16
N SER A 539 -7.69 -8.28 5.64
CA SER A 539 -7.94 -8.95 6.93
C SER A 539 -7.49 -10.42 6.88
N LEU A 540 -7.61 -11.05 5.71
CA LEU A 540 -7.11 -12.40 5.44
C LEU A 540 -5.64 -12.43 5.00
N ALA A 541 -4.90 -11.33 5.06
CA ALA A 541 -3.50 -11.25 4.66
C ALA A 541 -3.22 -11.80 3.24
N LEU A 542 -4.13 -11.57 2.30
CA LEU A 542 -3.95 -11.83 0.88
C LEU A 542 -3.52 -10.51 0.20
N PRO A 543 -2.38 -10.46 -0.51
CA PRO A 543 -2.01 -9.30 -1.32
C PRO A 543 -3.12 -9.00 -2.33
N ALA A 544 -3.61 -7.76 -2.30
CA ALA A 544 -4.73 -7.31 -3.12
C ALA A 544 -4.38 -5.99 -3.81
N PHE A 545 -4.71 -5.88 -5.09
CA PHE A 545 -4.36 -4.76 -5.95
C PHE A 545 -5.62 -4.31 -6.71
N PRO A 546 -6.34 -3.30 -6.20
CA PRO A 546 -7.46 -2.72 -6.94
C PRO A 546 -6.95 -1.92 -8.14
N TYR A 547 -7.70 -1.94 -9.23
CA TYR A 547 -7.40 -1.20 -10.44
C TYR A 547 -8.68 -0.65 -11.09
N TRP A 548 -8.58 0.51 -11.72
CA TRP A 548 -9.66 1.01 -12.57
C TRP A 548 -9.73 0.16 -13.84
N LEU A 549 -10.93 -0.29 -14.20
CA LEU A 549 -11.17 -1.17 -15.34
C LEU A 549 -11.86 -0.43 -16.48
N THR A 550 -12.98 0.24 -16.20
CA THR A 550 -13.78 0.96 -17.21
C THR A 550 -14.77 1.92 -16.54
N THR A 551 -15.57 2.61 -17.34
CA THR A 551 -16.66 3.47 -16.89
C THR A 551 -17.99 2.88 -17.35
N ASN A 552 -19.01 2.99 -16.51
CA ASN A 552 -20.39 2.70 -16.85
C ASN A 552 -21.20 4.00 -16.82
N TYR A 553 -21.88 4.28 -17.92
CA TYR A 553 -22.71 5.47 -18.09
C TYR A 553 -24.18 5.11 -17.92
N TYR A 554 -24.90 5.93 -17.18
CA TYR A 554 -26.33 5.71 -16.93
C TYR A 554 -27.06 7.04 -16.76
N HIS A 555 -28.38 6.98 -16.78
CA HIS A 555 -29.25 8.13 -16.56
C HIS A 555 -30.49 7.69 -15.78
N LYS A 556 -30.87 8.46 -14.77
CA LYS A 556 -32.10 8.26 -14.02
C LYS A 556 -33.24 9.00 -14.74
N ILE A 557 -34.34 8.31 -15.00
CA ILE A 557 -35.51 8.86 -15.66
C ILE A 557 -36.51 9.30 -14.59
N ASN A 558 -36.86 10.58 -14.64
CA ASN A 558 -37.77 11.25 -13.72
C ASN A 558 -38.78 12.17 -14.43
N SER A 559 -38.83 12.10 -15.76
CA SER A 559 -39.55 13.04 -16.62
C SER A 559 -39.87 12.41 -17.97
N SER A 560 -40.66 13.11 -18.79
CA SER A 560 -41.01 12.66 -20.15
C SER A 560 -39.78 12.65 -21.08
N PHE A 561 -39.90 11.92 -22.18
CA PHE A 561 -38.90 11.89 -23.24
C PHE A 561 -38.62 13.28 -23.80
N GLU A 562 -39.64 14.14 -23.92
CA GLU A 562 -39.47 15.52 -24.36
C GLU A 562 -38.54 16.29 -23.42
N HIS A 563 -38.78 16.21 -22.11
CA HIS A 563 -37.93 16.87 -21.12
C HIS A 563 -36.52 16.28 -21.09
N TYR A 564 -36.40 14.95 -21.17
CA TYR A 564 -35.12 14.26 -21.31
C TYR A 564 -34.32 14.79 -22.51
N MET A 565 -34.97 14.95 -23.68
CA MET A 565 -34.36 15.43 -24.89
C MET A 565 -33.94 16.91 -24.79
N GLN A 566 -34.75 17.77 -24.18
CA GLN A 566 -34.42 19.20 -23.97
C GLN A 566 -33.09 19.38 -23.23
N ASN A 567 -32.80 18.50 -22.27
CA ASN A 567 -31.56 18.48 -21.50
C ASN A 567 -30.37 17.82 -22.24
N ARG A 568 -30.51 17.37 -23.50
CA ARG A 568 -29.39 16.83 -24.30
C ARG A 568 -28.61 17.94 -25.02
N PRO A 569 -27.31 17.72 -25.32
CA PRO A 569 -26.50 18.67 -26.08
C PRO A 569 -27.19 19.12 -27.37
N SER A 570 -27.10 20.42 -27.69
CA SER A 570 -27.71 21.00 -28.89
C SER A 570 -27.31 20.28 -30.17
N LYS A 571 -26.05 19.81 -30.24
CA LYS A 571 -25.53 19.01 -31.36
C LYS A 571 -26.37 17.74 -31.61
N VAL A 572 -26.72 17.01 -30.57
CA VAL A 572 -27.49 15.75 -30.65
C VAL A 572 -28.91 16.05 -31.12
N ARG A 573 -29.58 16.99 -30.44
CA ARG A 573 -30.93 17.45 -30.80
C ARG A 573 -31.02 17.94 -32.24
N ASN A 574 -30.11 18.82 -32.65
CA ASN A 574 -30.08 19.39 -34.00
C ASN A 574 -29.77 18.31 -35.04
N THR A 575 -28.91 17.34 -34.72
CA THR A 575 -28.63 16.21 -35.61
C THR A 575 -29.88 15.36 -35.83
N ILE A 576 -30.58 14.98 -34.75
CA ILE A 576 -31.82 14.20 -34.83
C ILE A 576 -32.86 14.95 -35.66
N ASN A 577 -33.17 16.21 -35.31
CA ASN A 577 -34.18 17.00 -36.01
C ASN A 577 -33.86 17.18 -37.51
N ARG A 578 -32.60 17.47 -37.84
CA ARG A 578 -32.17 17.64 -39.24
C ARG A 578 -32.23 16.33 -40.03
N LYS A 579 -31.85 15.21 -39.41
CA LYS A 579 -31.79 13.91 -40.10
C LYS A 579 -33.15 13.26 -40.24
N LEU A 580 -34.04 13.41 -39.25
CA LEU A 580 -35.46 13.03 -39.36
C LEU A 580 -36.12 13.77 -40.52
N LYS A 581 -36.02 15.11 -40.58
CA LYS A 581 -36.55 15.90 -41.70
C LYS A 581 -35.97 15.49 -43.05
N LYS A 582 -34.71 15.05 -43.10
CA LYS A 582 -34.11 14.54 -44.34
C LYS A 582 -34.74 13.21 -44.74
N LEU A 583 -34.88 12.26 -43.82
CA LEU A 583 -35.51 10.96 -44.10
C LEU A 583 -36.96 11.14 -44.54
N GLU A 584 -37.75 11.92 -43.82
CA GLU A 584 -39.16 12.22 -44.14
C GLU A 584 -39.35 12.80 -45.56
N LYS A 585 -38.37 13.57 -46.05
CA LYS A 585 -38.41 14.17 -47.39
C LYS A 585 -37.89 13.26 -48.51
N THR A 586 -37.06 12.27 -48.19
CA THR A 586 -36.28 11.56 -49.21
C THR A 586 -36.83 10.16 -49.47
N THR A 587 -37.32 9.46 -48.43
CA THR A 587 -37.69 8.04 -48.53
C THR A 587 -38.81 7.70 -47.54
N SER A 588 -39.53 6.60 -47.77
CA SER A 588 -40.34 6.00 -46.70
C SER A 588 -39.42 5.38 -45.64
N TRP A 589 -39.76 5.53 -44.36
CA TRP A 589 -39.02 4.93 -43.26
C TRP A 589 -39.94 4.58 -42.09
N LYS A 590 -39.56 3.58 -41.30
CA LYS A 590 -40.27 3.20 -40.07
C LYS A 590 -39.30 2.59 -39.05
N VAL A 591 -39.73 2.55 -37.79
CA VAL A 591 -39.03 1.82 -36.72
C VAL A 591 -40.00 0.82 -36.11
N ASP A 592 -39.61 -0.45 -36.16
CA ASP A 592 -40.34 -1.53 -35.47
C ASP A 592 -39.57 -1.91 -34.21
N ILE A 593 -40.24 -2.02 -33.07
CA ILE A 593 -39.65 -2.46 -31.80
C ILE A 593 -40.24 -3.82 -31.45
N VAL A 594 -39.43 -4.87 -31.64
CA VAL A 594 -39.85 -6.24 -31.36
C VAL A 594 -39.69 -6.54 -29.87
N THR A 595 -40.76 -7.07 -29.27
CA THR A 595 -40.82 -7.37 -27.83
C THR A 595 -41.12 -8.83 -27.50
N ASP A 596 -41.61 -9.60 -28.47
CA ASP A 596 -42.13 -10.96 -28.28
C ASP A 596 -41.35 -12.02 -29.08
N GLN A 597 -41.79 -13.28 -28.93
CA GLN A 597 -41.17 -14.44 -29.59
C GLN A 597 -41.64 -14.67 -31.03
N ALA A 598 -42.76 -14.08 -31.47
CA ALA A 598 -43.44 -14.48 -32.70
C ALA A 598 -42.57 -14.30 -33.96
N ASN A 599 -41.64 -13.32 -33.94
CA ASN A 599 -40.76 -13.00 -35.06
C ASN A 599 -39.27 -13.22 -34.78
N ILE A 600 -38.91 -13.93 -33.71
CA ILE A 600 -37.53 -13.94 -33.18
C ILE A 600 -36.48 -14.52 -34.12
N ASN A 601 -36.83 -15.54 -34.92
CA ASN A 601 -35.89 -16.17 -35.86
C ASN A 601 -35.53 -15.24 -37.01
N ASN A 602 -36.53 -14.55 -37.58
CA ASN A 602 -36.32 -13.56 -38.64
C ASN A 602 -35.49 -12.39 -38.10
N VAL A 603 -35.81 -11.96 -36.89
CA VAL A 603 -35.10 -10.92 -36.15
C VAL A 603 -33.62 -11.26 -35.91
N ILE A 604 -33.31 -12.47 -35.43
CA ILE A 604 -31.92 -12.92 -35.24
C ILE A 604 -31.19 -12.95 -36.58
N LYS A 605 -31.84 -13.40 -37.65
CA LYS A 605 -31.29 -13.40 -39.01
C LYS A 605 -30.95 -11.98 -39.48
N PHE A 606 -31.86 -11.02 -39.28
CA PHE A 606 -31.61 -9.61 -39.63
C PHE A 606 -30.52 -8.99 -38.78
N TYR A 607 -30.52 -9.27 -37.48
CA TYR A 607 -29.49 -8.78 -36.57
C TYR A 607 -28.09 -9.19 -37.05
N HIS A 608 -27.89 -10.48 -37.37
CA HIS A 608 -26.61 -10.96 -37.89
C HIS A 608 -26.27 -10.43 -39.28
N GLY A 609 -27.25 -10.32 -40.19
CA GLY A 609 -27.02 -9.77 -41.53
C GLY A 609 -26.58 -8.30 -41.51
N ILE A 610 -27.21 -7.46 -40.67
CA ILE A 610 -26.77 -6.06 -40.50
C ILE A 610 -25.43 -6.01 -39.78
N TYR A 611 -25.18 -6.92 -38.83
CA TYR A 611 -23.93 -6.92 -38.06
C TYR A 611 -22.73 -7.30 -38.94
N SER A 612 -22.86 -8.28 -39.84
CA SER A 612 -21.81 -8.68 -40.79
C SER A 612 -21.46 -7.56 -41.77
N ASP A 613 -22.45 -6.76 -42.16
CA ASP A 613 -22.28 -5.64 -43.10
C ASP A 613 -21.94 -4.32 -42.38
N SER A 614 -21.72 -4.38 -41.07
CA SER A 614 -21.37 -3.22 -40.24
C SER A 614 -19.86 -3.03 -40.12
N TRP A 615 -19.46 -1.83 -39.69
CA TRP A 615 -18.05 -1.49 -39.43
C TRP A 615 -17.43 -2.19 -38.19
N LYS A 616 -18.16 -3.05 -37.49
CA LYS A 616 -17.74 -3.62 -36.20
C LYS A 616 -16.94 -4.92 -36.37
N ILE A 617 -16.07 -5.18 -35.39
CA ILE A 617 -15.36 -6.47 -35.24
C ILE A 617 -16.39 -7.60 -35.08
N ASP A 618 -16.09 -8.75 -35.67
CA ASP A 618 -16.87 -9.99 -35.56
C ASP A 618 -17.28 -10.28 -34.11
N GLU A 619 -18.52 -10.73 -33.94
CA GLU A 619 -19.06 -11.13 -32.63
C GLU A 619 -18.32 -12.37 -32.12
N PRO A 620 -17.62 -12.31 -30.97
CA PRO A 620 -16.92 -13.49 -30.43
C PRO A 620 -17.86 -14.55 -29.86
N PHE A 621 -19.09 -14.21 -29.46
CA PHE A 621 -20.06 -15.15 -28.88
C PHE A 621 -21.45 -15.06 -29.54
N PRO A 622 -21.60 -15.39 -30.84
CA PRO A 622 -22.86 -15.20 -31.56
C PRO A 622 -23.99 -16.08 -31.03
N LYS A 623 -23.65 -17.31 -30.58
CA LYS A 623 -24.61 -18.21 -29.92
C LYS A 623 -25.10 -17.67 -28.57
N PHE A 624 -24.24 -16.97 -27.82
CA PHE A 624 -24.65 -16.32 -26.57
C PHE A 624 -25.66 -15.21 -26.83
N ILE A 625 -25.42 -14.36 -27.83
CA ILE A 625 -26.36 -13.30 -28.22
C ILE A 625 -27.71 -13.88 -28.66
N ASN A 626 -27.72 -14.94 -29.46
CA ASN A 626 -28.97 -15.60 -29.86
C ASN A 626 -29.76 -16.09 -28.65
N SER A 627 -29.09 -16.81 -27.74
CA SER A 627 -29.73 -17.32 -26.53
C SER A 627 -30.19 -16.20 -25.60
N LEU A 628 -29.47 -15.08 -25.53
CA LEU A 628 -29.86 -13.91 -24.75
C LEU A 628 -31.08 -13.20 -25.36
N ILE A 629 -31.15 -13.06 -26.69
CA ILE A 629 -32.32 -12.53 -27.40
C ILE A 629 -33.54 -13.42 -27.10
N THR A 630 -33.42 -14.74 -27.28
CA THR A 630 -34.49 -15.70 -27.00
C THR A 630 -34.94 -15.64 -25.54
N LEU A 631 -34.00 -15.67 -24.59
CA LEU A 631 -34.30 -15.55 -23.15
C LEU A 631 -35.04 -14.24 -22.85
N SER A 632 -34.56 -13.13 -23.41
CA SER A 632 -35.16 -11.82 -23.18
C SER A 632 -36.58 -11.72 -23.73
N ALA A 633 -36.89 -12.36 -24.86
CA ALA A 633 -38.26 -12.41 -25.37
C ALA A 633 -39.17 -13.24 -24.46
N THR A 634 -38.71 -14.41 -24.02
CA THR A 634 -39.45 -15.27 -23.09
C THR A 634 -39.79 -14.56 -21.78
N LYS A 635 -38.85 -13.74 -21.28
CA LYS A 635 -38.99 -12.99 -20.03
C LYS A 635 -39.70 -11.64 -20.20
N GLY A 636 -40.07 -11.26 -21.42
CA GLY A 636 -40.64 -9.93 -21.73
C GLY A 636 -39.63 -8.77 -21.66
N TRP A 637 -38.34 -9.06 -21.53
CA TRP A 637 -37.26 -8.09 -21.46
C TRP A 637 -36.81 -7.54 -22.82
N LEU A 638 -37.11 -8.23 -23.92
CA LEU A 638 -36.58 -7.88 -25.23
C LEU A 638 -37.12 -6.52 -25.69
N ARG A 639 -36.21 -5.61 -26.06
CA ARG A 639 -36.53 -4.49 -26.96
C ARG A 639 -35.52 -4.50 -28.08
N LEU A 640 -35.93 -4.98 -29.25
CA LEU A 640 -35.10 -4.94 -30.44
C LEU A 640 -35.68 -3.96 -31.44
N GLY A 641 -35.05 -2.80 -31.55
CA GLY A 641 -35.41 -1.79 -32.54
C GLY A 641 -34.80 -2.12 -33.89
N VAL A 642 -35.60 -2.05 -34.96
CA VAL A 642 -35.16 -2.17 -36.35
C VAL A 642 -35.64 -0.95 -37.11
N LEU A 643 -34.71 -0.23 -37.75
CA LEU A 643 -35.02 0.90 -38.62
C LEU A 643 -35.04 0.42 -40.07
N TYR A 644 -36.15 0.70 -40.76
CA TYR A 644 -36.33 0.39 -42.18
C TYR A 644 -36.31 1.67 -43.02
N ILE A 645 -35.71 1.58 -44.20
CA ILE A 645 -35.82 2.56 -45.29
C ILE A 645 -36.28 1.79 -46.52
N GLU A 646 -37.41 2.17 -47.12
CA GLU A 646 -37.99 1.47 -48.28
C GLU A 646 -38.08 -0.06 -48.03
N ASP A 647 -38.63 -0.43 -46.87
CA ASP A 647 -38.77 -1.81 -46.37
C ASP A 647 -37.46 -2.62 -46.19
N THR A 648 -36.29 -1.99 -46.41
CA THR A 648 -34.99 -2.60 -46.16
C THR A 648 -34.53 -2.30 -44.73
N PRO A 649 -34.17 -3.30 -43.92
CA PRO A 649 -33.68 -3.08 -42.56
C PRO A 649 -32.22 -2.57 -42.61
N VAL A 650 -31.99 -1.34 -42.14
CA VAL A 650 -30.70 -0.64 -42.30
C VAL A 650 -29.97 -0.39 -40.98
N ALA A 651 -30.67 -0.47 -39.85
CA ALA A 651 -30.08 -0.40 -38.52
C ALA A 651 -30.84 -1.26 -37.52
N VAL A 652 -30.12 -1.81 -36.55
CA VAL A 652 -30.68 -2.64 -35.48
C VAL A 652 -30.06 -2.29 -34.14
N GLN A 653 -30.88 -2.31 -33.08
CA GLN A 653 -30.43 -2.06 -31.71
C GLN A 653 -31.06 -3.03 -30.73
N PHE A 654 -30.23 -3.76 -29.98
CA PHE A 654 -30.66 -4.73 -28.97
C PHE A 654 -30.56 -4.15 -27.56
N TRP A 655 -31.67 -4.18 -26.84
CA TRP A 655 -31.82 -3.68 -25.47
C TRP A 655 -32.53 -4.72 -24.60
N LEU A 656 -32.22 -4.71 -23.30
CA LEU A 656 -32.95 -5.46 -22.28
C LEU A 656 -33.69 -4.47 -21.38
N VAL A 657 -34.99 -4.67 -21.16
CA VAL A 657 -35.78 -3.90 -20.19
C VAL A 657 -36.21 -4.82 -19.06
N ALA A 658 -35.62 -4.64 -17.88
CA ALA A 658 -35.90 -5.44 -16.70
C ALA A 658 -35.71 -4.59 -15.44
N ASN A 659 -36.48 -4.88 -14.39
CA ASN A 659 -36.37 -4.20 -13.09
C ASN A 659 -36.37 -2.66 -13.23
N ARG A 660 -37.30 -2.13 -14.02
CA ARG A 660 -37.42 -0.69 -14.36
C ARG A 660 -36.14 -0.08 -14.97
N THR A 661 -35.28 -0.89 -15.56
CA THR A 661 -34.01 -0.44 -16.17
C THR A 661 -33.93 -0.89 -17.63
N ALA A 662 -33.61 0.03 -18.53
CA ALA A 662 -33.26 -0.26 -19.92
C ALA A 662 -31.73 -0.38 -20.07
N PHE A 663 -31.24 -1.54 -20.48
CA PHE A 663 -29.82 -1.82 -20.73
C PHE A 663 -29.54 -1.81 -22.24
N ILE A 664 -28.66 -0.92 -22.69
CA ILE A 664 -28.33 -0.73 -24.11
C ILE A 664 -27.16 -1.66 -24.50
N TYR A 665 -27.45 -2.72 -25.23
CA TYR A 665 -26.46 -3.76 -25.56
C TYR A 665 -25.65 -3.43 -26.81
N LYS A 666 -26.30 -3.47 -27.97
CA LYS A 666 -25.60 -3.39 -29.25
C LYS A 666 -26.39 -2.59 -30.26
N LEU A 667 -25.67 -1.74 -30.97
CA LEU A 667 -26.13 -1.02 -32.17
C LEU A 667 -25.30 -1.50 -33.37
N ALA A 668 -25.95 -1.86 -34.46
CA ALA A 668 -25.33 -2.09 -35.75
C ALA A 668 -26.14 -1.38 -36.85
N TYR A 669 -25.46 -0.95 -37.91
CA TYR A 669 -26.09 -0.35 -39.07
C TYR A 669 -25.22 -0.56 -40.30
N ILE A 670 -25.86 -0.58 -41.47
CA ILE A 670 -25.20 -0.74 -42.76
C ILE A 670 -24.48 0.56 -43.12
N ASN A 671 -23.18 0.48 -43.43
CA ASN A 671 -22.32 1.67 -43.57
C ASN A 671 -22.78 2.64 -44.68
N SER A 672 -23.39 2.15 -45.77
CA SER A 672 -23.94 2.98 -46.86
C SER A 672 -25.04 3.95 -46.39
N TYR A 673 -25.73 3.64 -45.29
CA TYR A 673 -26.79 4.48 -44.72
C TYR A 673 -26.30 5.43 -43.60
N ARG A 674 -24.98 5.46 -43.33
CA ARG A 674 -24.37 6.34 -42.31
C ARG A 674 -24.73 7.81 -42.51
N GLN A 675 -24.88 8.24 -43.76
CA GLN A 675 -25.27 9.61 -44.12
C GLN A 675 -26.64 10.05 -43.60
N TYR A 676 -27.52 9.11 -43.23
CA TYR A 676 -28.82 9.39 -42.62
C TYR A 676 -28.79 9.36 -41.09
N SER A 677 -27.66 9.03 -40.48
CA SER A 677 -27.53 8.90 -39.01
C SER A 677 -28.54 7.90 -38.41
N VAL A 678 -28.81 6.81 -39.14
CA VAL A 678 -29.82 5.79 -38.78
C VAL A 678 -29.66 5.26 -37.36
N GLY A 679 -28.43 5.07 -36.88
CA GLY A 679 -28.19 4.62 -35.50
C GLY A 679 -28.56 5.64 -34.42
N THR A 680 -28.33 6.93 -34.67
CA THR A 680 -28.73 8.02 -33.75
C THR A 680 -30.25 8.14 -33.69
N ILE A 681 -30.92 8.03 -34.84
CA ILE A 681 -32.38 8.09 -34.92
C ILE A 681 -33.01 6.88 -34.23
N LEU A 682 -32.50 5.69 -34.50
CA LEU A 682 -32.97 4.47 -33.85
C LEU A 682 -32.79 4.55 -32.33
N THR A 683 -31.64 5.06 -31.86
CA THR A 683 -31.42 5.28 -30.42
C THR A 683 -32.46 6.23 -29.83
N ALA A 684 -32.76 7.36 -30.51
CA ALA A 684 -33.78 8.30 -30.04
C ALA A 684 -35.17 7.66 -29.94
N LYS A 685 -35.56 6.86 -30.94
CA LYS A 685 -36.86 6.15 -30.94
C LYS A 685 -36.94 5.04 -29.90
N MET A 686 -35.84 4.34 -29.65
CA MET A 686 -35.76 3.37 -28.56
C MET A 686 -35.87 4.06 -27.19
N LEU A 687 -35.21 5.20 -27.00
CA LEU A 687 -35.32 6.01 -25.78
C LEU A 687 -36.75 6.50 -25.55
N GLU A 688 -37.39 7.05 -26.57
CA GLU A 688 -38.80 7.47 -26.53
C GLU A 688 -39.70 6.31 -26.08
N HIS A 689 -39.54 5.13 -26.67
CA HIS A 689 -40.33 3.95 -26.29
C HIS A 689 -40.10 3.53 -24.84
N VAL A 690 -38.85 3.38 -24.38
CA VAL A 690 -38.61 2.89 -23.02
C VAL A 690 -39.01 3.91 -21.94
N ILE A 691 -38.98 5.20 -22.26
CA ILE A 691 -39.37 6.27 -21.33
C ILE A 691 -40.89 6.40 -21.28
N GLU A 692 -41.57 6.46 -22.42
CA GLU A 692 -43.01 6.75 -22.49
C GLU A 692 -43.87 5.50 -22.29
N ILE A 693 -43.46 4.37 -22.89
CA ILE A 693 -44.23 3.13 -22.90
C ILE A 693 -43.80 2.21 -21.76
N ASP A 694 -42.51 1.84 -21.70
CA ASP A 694 -42.01 0.92 -20.66
C ASP A 694 -41.91 1.58 -19.28
N LYS A 695 -41.86 2.91 -19.25
CA LYS A 695 -41.74 3.74 -18.04
C LYS A 695 -40.60 3.26 -17.15
N VAL A 696 -39.41 3.13 -17.75
CA VAL A 696 -38.20 2.80 -17.02
C VAL A 696 -37.79 3.95 -16.13
N GLU A 697 -37.20 3.63 -14.98
CA GLU A 697 -36.65 4.61 -14.03
C GLU A 697 -35.16 4.87 -14.29
N LYS A 698 -34.52 4.02 -15.10
CA LYS A 698 -33.08 4.10 -15.38
C LYS A 698 -32.75 3.57 -16.76
N ILE A 699 -31.74 4.18 -17.39
CA ILE A 699 -31.13 3.72 -18.64
C ILE A 699 -29.64 3.51 -18.37
N ASP A 700 -29.10 2.36 -18.76
CA ASP A 700 -27.73 1.94 -18.49
C ASP A 700 -27.02 1.52 -19.79
N TYR A 701 -25.89 2.17 -20.07
CA TYR A 701 -25.09 2.00 -21.30
C TYR A 701 -23.92 1.01 -21.11
N LEU A 702 -24.06 0.07 -20.16
CA LEU A 702 -23.12 -1.00 -19.87
C LEU A 702 -21.66 -0.51 -19.73
N THR A 703 -20.68 -1.35 -20.05
CA THR A 703 -19.26 -0.98 -19.96
C THR A 703 -18.77 -0.22 -21.19
N GLY A 704 -17.79 0.66 -21.02
CA GLY A 704 -17.07 1.35 -22.10
C GLY A 704 -17.00 2.85 -21.88
N SER A 705 -15.84 3.44 -22.22
CA SER A 705 -15.51 4.86 -22.01
C SER A 705 -15.69 5.73 -23.27
N ASP A 706 -16.50 5.27 -24.23
CA ASP A 706 -16.71 5.99 -25.48
C ASP A 706 -17.40 7.34 -25.26
N ASN A 707 -16.77 8.43 -25.73
CA ASN A 707 -17.23 9.80 -25.51
C ASN A 707 -18.66 10.05 -26.00
N TYR A 708 -19.15 9.33 -27.01
CA TYR A 708 -20.53 9.53 -27.48
C TYR A 708 -21.59 9.10 -26.43
N LYS A 709 -21.23 8.32 -25.41
CA LYS A 709 -22.18 7.93 -24.35
C LYS A 709 -22.60 9.14 -23.51
N THR A 710 -21.75 10.15 -23.36
CA THR A 710 -22.09 11.39 -22.64
C THR A 710 -23.09 12.26 -23.39
N ASP A 711 -23.26 12.03 -24.69
CA ASP A 711 -24.29 12.70 -25.47
C ASP A 711 -25.71 12.25 -25.05
N TRP A 712 -25.81 11.05 -24.47
CA TRP A 712 -27.08 10.43 -24.05
C TRP A 712 -27.22 10.30 -22.53
N MET A 713 -26.11 10.13 -21.81
CA MET A 713 -26.10 9.85 -20.37
C MET A 713 -25.46 10.99 -19.59
N GLU A 714 -26.06 11.35 -18.45
CA GLU A 714 -25.52 12.41 -17.56
C GLU A 714 -24.60 11.86 -16.48
N GLN A 715 -24.91 10.66 -16.00
CA GLN A 715 -24.24 10.07 -14.86
C GLN A 715 -23.25 9.03 -15.34
N SER A 716 -22.16 8.90 -14.60
CA SER A 716 -21.19 7.84 -14.82
C SER A 716 -20.66 7.36 -13.49
N ARG A 717 -20.28 6.09 -13.45
CA ARG A 717 -19.57 5.49 -12.33
C ARG A 717 -18.36 4.73 -12.84
N ASN A 718 -17.28 4.82 -12.07
CA ASN A 718 -16.09 4.03 -12.34
C ASN A 718 -16.33 2.59 -11.89
N LEU A 719 -15.93 1.68 -12.76
CA LEU A 719 -15.91 0.25 -12.49
C LEU A 719 -14.46 -0.19 -12.32
N TYR A 720 -14.27 -1.07 -11.36
CA TYR A 720 -12.97 -1.53 -10.91
C TYR A 720 -12.83 -3.02 -11.14
N GLY A 721 -11.59 -3.47 -11.09
CA GLY A 721 -11.28 -4.85 -10.75
C GLY A 721 -10.39 -4.90 -9.51
N ILE A 722 -10.30 -6.06 -8.90
CA ILE A 722 -9.36 -6.32 -7.82
C ILE A 722 -8.63 -7.64 -8.06
N GLN A 723 -7.30 -7.56 -8.07
CA GLN A 723 -6.43 -8.72 -8.20
C GLN A 723 -6.00 -9.18 -6.82
N ILE A 724 -6.29 -10.43 -6.46
CA ILE A 724 -5.91 -11.05 -5.18
C ILE A 724 -4.93 -12.18 -5.49
N ILE A 725 -3.80 -12.22 -4.79
CA ILE A 725 -2.69 -13.12 -5.15
C ILE A 725 -2.49 -14.21 -4.09
N ASN A 726 -2.37 -15.46 -4.54
CA ASN A 726 -1.99 -16.58 -3.68
C ASN A 726 -0.46 -16.66 -3.56
N PHE A 727 0.12 -15.97 -2.58
CA PHE A 727 1.56 -16.00 -2.31
C PHE A 727 2.11 -17.36 -1.83
N ARG A 728 1.23 -18.36 -1.61
CA ARG A 728 1.65 -19.73 -1.29
C ARG A 728 1.95 -20.57 -2.54
N SER A 729 1.55 -20.09 -3.71
CA SER A 729 1.91 -20.68 -4.99
C SER A 729 3.15 -19.99 -5.56
N VAL A 730 4.03 -20.77 -6.19
CA VAL A 730 5.21 -20.27 -6.93
C VAL A 730 4.77 -19.33 -8.04
N SER A 731 3.76 -19.70 -8.83
CA SER A 731 3.20 -18.86 -9.89
C SER A 731 2.56 -17.59 -9.33
N GLY A 732 1.90 -17.69 -8.17
CA GLY A 732 1.36 -16.53 -7.46
C GLY A 732 2.45 -15.54 -7.02
N MET A 733 3.60 -16.03 -6.52
CA MET A 733 4.74 -15.18 -6.16
C MET A 733 5.34 -14.42 -7.36
N ILE A 734 5.41 -15.07 -8.53
CA ILE A 734 5.84 -14.42 -9.77
C ILE A 734 4.88 -13.28 -10.15
N LEU A 735 3.57 -13.53 -10.07
CA LEU A 735 2.53 -12.54 -10.35
C LEU A 735 2.53 -11.39 -9.34
N LEU A 736 2.85 -11.67 -8.07
CA LEU A 736 3.06 -10.64 -7.04
C LEU A 736 4.20 -9.72 -7.43
N GLY A 737 5.35 -10.27 -7.83
CA GLY A 737 6.47 -9.51 -8.35
C GLY A 737 6.03 -8.60 -9.50
N ARG A 738 5.38 -9.16 -10.54
CA ARG A 738 4.90 -8.42 -11.71
C ARG A 738 3.99 -7.23 -11.33
N ASN A 739 3.04 -7.44 -10.41
CA ASN A 739 2.12 -6.39 -9.99
C ASN A 739 2.81 -5.29 -9.18
N LEU A 740 3.77 -5.66 -8.33
CA LEU A 740 4.62 -4.69 -7.64
C LEU A 740 5.44 -3.87 -8.66
N PHE A 741 6.08 -4.51 -9.65
CA PHE A 741 6.81 -3.81 -10.72
C PHE A 741 5.92 -2.88 -11.57
N SER A 742 4.71 -3.29 -11.92
CA SER A 742 3.78 -2.45 -12.70
C SER A 742 3.34 -1.21 -11.91
N SER A 743 3.11 -1.38 -10.60
CA SER A 743 2.79 -0.27 -9.70
C SER A 743 3.93 0.74 -9.59
N LEU A 744 5.19 0.27 -9.56
CA LEU A 744 6.39 1.10 -9.59
C LEU A 744 6.54 1.88 -10.91
N LYS A 745 6.26 1.23 -12.06
CA LYS A 745 6.30 1.87 -13.38
C LYS A 745 5.25 3.00 -13.52
N LYS A 746 4.03 2.79 -13.01
CA LYS A 746 2.99 3.84 -12.95
C LYS A 746 3.40 5.01 -12.06
N TYR A 747 4.01 4.73 -10.91
CA TYR A 747 4.49 5.76 -9.99
C TYR A 747 5.61 6.62 -10.60
N SER A 748 6.53 5.99 -11.34
CA SER A 748 7.57 6.66 -12.12
C SER A 748 7.00 7.58 -13.21
N LYS A 749 6.03 7.08 -14.00
CA LYS A 749 5.43 7.84 -15.11
C LYS A 749 4.64 9.08 -14.65
N ASN A 750 3.92 8.97 -13.52
CA ASN A 750 3.20 10.10 -12.92
C ASN A 750 4.15 11.18 -12.36
N ARG A 751 5.39 10.83 -12.03
CA ARG A 751 6.42 11.78 -11.56
C ARG A 751 7.06 12.57 -12.70
N VAL A 752 7.15 11.97 -13.89
CA VAL A 752 7.62 12.64 -15.11
C VAL A 752 6.58 13.65 -15.62
N ASN A 753 5.29 13.30 -15.62
CA ASN A 753 4.23 14.23 -16.04
C ASN A 753 4.03 15.41 -15.06
N LYS A 754 4.28 15.22 -13.77
CA LYS A 754 4.25 16.35 -12.80
C LYS A 754 5.40 17.34 -12.97
N LYS A 755 6.51 16.94 -13.60
CA LYS A 755 7.63 17.82 -13.95
C LYS A 755 7.44 18.57 -15.28
N ALA A 756 6.42 18.23 -16.06
CA ALA A 756 6.11 18.88 -17.33
C ALA A 756 4.98 19.93 -17.20
N ILE A 757 4.40 20.08 -16.00
CA ILE A 757 3.34 21.06 -15.68
C ILE A 757 3.79 22.00 -14.54
N SER A 758 5.04 21.87 -14.10
CA SER A 758 5.77 22.84 -13.27
C SER A 758 6.90 23.40 -14.11
#